data_AF-A0A956AN69-F1
#
_entry.id   AF-A0A956AN69-F1
#
_cell.length_a   1.000
_cell.length_b   1.000
_cell.length_c   1.000
_cell.angle_alpha   90.00
_cell.angle_beta   90.00
_cell.angle_gamma   90.00
#
_symmetry.space_group_name_H-M   'P 1'
#
loop_
_entity.id
_entity.type
_entity.pdbx_description
1 polymer ?
#
loop_
_entity_poly.entity_id
_entity_poly.type
_entity_poly.pdbx_seq_one_letter_code
_entity_poly.pdbx_strand_id
1 'polypeptide(L)'
;YAFLARQRRLAEFFADMVDDAAMEAHLDHHSKRFEQTTLQDVELRHICAQRVLVKRDAAAVEAVVAALADTHKKTLPELIGGVEDGAAYVRDVYPFHPALIETLIDVSSLMQRERTALRLLYELLVIHHPDLRLGEFLPVGSAFEAIFPEGETPQGRRKLDDLQSVHRVYYERFRPAMLQLEQTSEDALGFKFGPAERGVLDQLVKTALLAELSPRLKGNTGMTVERLVRLNNASMVAHTDRGNLANARRGLVELARKCPNNLQVVGEGRDARVLVVLHGANLEEYLQRARTKVSAHHVRLRVFARIVKAQLGLLEAKGWGPTDMQGPLEVKWKGTVRRGSVGIRNVRELSNADFLPDTNEHFRILVDYPWDEPGQTVEADRERARNARKKQGNSATICWLPRHMHSHELDALTDYAAADYLCLPEADELLQNLGVHDRQQLRQQAESRRAMMERSVVESLSRLYGDQGDLYAFTDGLTLDVRGHELDESLKRLAQSMLDRYYPEHPVFGMPPKAPALRDLGQWLTETAELPEQSRAFDDVDSKPLSELGVPLELLRLGQTKGRLSTDTRYMKAVQEKLVGERVPWDPIDELLAGKPYGFEPAVRSLFLVFVARLHGFRVLEADGTPTTPEVGGKTRAGLILERARLLDVAAWARARDLGPALFPGLQVPEAHRTISAQDRYVEALRAAGKQARTHLQHLHSVTVELLGDGAVPGRLDTLKDAIKRLAPLAESGDAHAALTKWLGQWPDDATDLLRTTVADAARARQAVDGVYRPSLGHVRKVAAHHPLRAEADELEEELRAILGGDGSSLSTANVDAWNQRAAGYVTRLIEAARPPSVRPPPPEAEPGIDRGASDDARGQGIEQSGAAHVAALYTQKVDLGDGDALTEFWVAARAKLKSTGKGHVTLRIVVEED
;
A
#
# COMPACT_ATOMS: atom_id res chain seq x y z
N TYR A 1 57.18 -23.85 60.47
CA TYR A 1 56.25 -23.11 59.59
C TYR A 1 55.87 -21.81 60.28
N ALA A 2 56.01 -20.67 59.60
CA ALA A 2 55.54 -19.39 60.11
C ALA A 2 54.24 -19.04 59.39
N PHE A 3 53.14 -18.95 60.12
CA PHE A 3 51.84 -18.55 59.57
C PHE A 3 51.70 -17.03 59.67
N LEU A 4 51.60 -16.35 58.52
CA LEU A 4 51.31 -14.92 58.47
C LEU A 4 49.80 -14.72 58.25
N ALA A 5 49.07 -14.35 59.31
CA ALA A 5 47.63 -14.10 59.21
C ALA A 5 47.33 -12.75 58.53
N ARG A 6 47.17 -12.74 57.20
CA ARG A 6 46.68 -11.57 56.45
C ARG A 6 45.16 -11.47 56.63
N GLN A 7 44.69 -10.63 57.55
CA GLN A 7 43.25 -10.47 57.78
C GLN A 7 42.50 -9.93 56.54
N ARG A 8 43.03 -8.89 55.84
CA ARG A 8 42.47 -8.31 54.60
C ARG A 8 43.54 -7.64 53.71
N ARG A 9 43.14 -7.13 52.54
CA ARG A 9 43.93 -6.24 51.66
C ARG A 9 43.97 -4.80 52.21
N LEU A 10 44.95 -3.99 51.80
CA LEU A 10 45.14 -2.62 52.32
C LEU A 10 44.14 -1.65 51.68
N ALA A 11 43.86 -1.82 50.39
CA ALA A 11 42.82 -1.07 49.68
C ALA A 11 41.40 -1.25 50.28
N GLU A 12 41.15 -2.32 51.06
CA GLU A 12 39.88 -2.51 51.80
C GLU A 12 39.78 -1.73 53.12
N PHE A 13 40.87 -1.06 53.54
CA PHE A 13 40.93 -0.24 54.76
C PHE A 13 40.92 1.26 54.46
N PHE A 14 41.51 1.69 53.34
CA PHE A 14 41.73 3.10 53.00
C PHE A 14 41.33 3.39 51.54
N ALA A 15 40.04 3.26 51.23
CA ALA A 15 39.52 3.44 49.86
C ALA A 15 39.82 4.84 49.25
N ASP A 16 40.07 5.85 50.09
CA ASP A 16 40.33 7.23 49.68
C ASP A 16 41.84 7.55 49.48
N MET A 17 42.76 6.61 49.74
CA MET A 17 44.20 6.81 49.51
C MET A 17 44.61 6.40 48.09
N VAL A 18 44.96 7.40 47.28
CA VAL A 18 45.23 7.27 45.83
C VAL A 18 46.54 6.51 45.50
N ASP A 19 47.44 6.33 46.47
CA ASP A 19 48.83 5.86 46.24
C ASP A 19 49.05 4.34 46.53
N ASP A 20 48.02 3.60 46.93
CA ASP A 20 48.15 2.23 47.45
C ASP A 20 48.51 1.17 46.39
N ALA A 21 48.31 1.45 45.10
CA ALA A 21 48.52 0.49 44.01
C ALA A 21 49.97 -0.01 43.90
N ALA A 22 50.96 0.83 44.17
CA ALA A 22 52.37 0.45 44.15
C ALA A 22 52.74 -0.45 45.33
N MET A 23 52.18 -0.18 46.52
CA MET A 23 52.42 -0.97 47.72
C MET A 23 51.69 -2.32 47.66
N GLU A 24 50.45 -2.38 47.16
CA GLU A 24 49.78 -3.65 46.89
C GLU A 24 50.50 -4.47 45.81
N ALA A 25 50.99 -3.85 44.73
CA ALA A 25 51.79 -4.56 43.72
C ALA A 25 53.10 -5.14 44.30
N HIS A 26 53.75 -4.44 45.23
CA HIS A 26 54.93 -4.94 45.93
C HIS A 26 54.59 -6.11 46.87
N LEU A 27 53.48 -6.03 47.59
CA LEU A 27 52.99 -7.11 48.46
C LEU A 27 52.53 -8.35 47.67
N ASP A 28 51.84 -8.17 46.55
CA ASP A 28 51.41 -9.26 45.67
C ASP A 28 52.58 -9.83 44.83
N HIS A 29 53.67 -9.08 44.63
CA HIS A 29 54.93 -9.65 44.12
C HIS A 29 55.57 -10.62 45.15
N HIS A 30 55.47 -10.31 46.44
CA HIS A 30 55.93 -11.20 47.51
C HIS A 30 54.94 -12.32 47.87
N SER A 31 53.63 -12.16 47.60
CA SER A 31 52.62 -13.17 47.94
C SER A 31 52.87 -14.53 47.27
N LYS A 32 53.45 -14.54 46.06
CA LYS A 32 53.89 -15.76 45.35
C LYS A 32 54.95 -16.61 46.10
N ARG A 33 55.52 -16.10 47.19
CA ARG A 33 56.47 -16.83 48.06
C ARG A 33 55.77 -17.51 49.25
N PHE A 34 54.46 -17.33 49.41
CA PHE A 34 53.66 -17.90 50.50
C PHE A 34 52.49 -18.72 49.91
N GLU A 35 52.20 -19.86 50.52
CA GLU A 35 51.03 -20.66 50.16
C GLU A 35 49.78 -20.02 50.79
N GLN A 36 48.99 -19.30 49.99
CA GLN A 36 47.82 -18.58 50.47
C GLN A 36 46.65 -19.55 50.75
N THR A 37 46.48 -19.91 52.02
CA THR A 37 45.30 -20.65 52.49
C THR A 37 44.20 -19.67 52.90
N THR A 38 43.08 -19.66 52.18
CA THR A 38 41.90 -18.86 52.54
C THR A 38 41.06 -19.63 53.55
N LEU A 39 41.09 -19.19 54.82
CA LEU A 39 40.13 -19.65 55.84
C LEU A 39 38.72 -19.25 55.38
N GLN A 40 37.87 -20.23 55.08
CA GLN A 40 36.47 -19.99 54.77
C GLN A 40 35.69 -19.74 56.07
N ASP A 41 34.61 -18.96 55.99
CA ASP A 41 33.73 -18.60 57.12
C ASP A 41 32.81 -19.78 57.56
N VAL A 42 33.34 -21.00 57.49
CA VAL A 42 32.63 -22.28 57.61
C VAL A 42 32.66 -22.84 59.05
N GLU A 43 33.51 -22.28 59.92
CA GLU A 43 33.68 -22.78 61.29
C GLU A 43 32.69 -22.22 62.31
N LEU A 44 31.70 -21.40 61.93
CA LEU A 44 30.73 -20.85 62.89
C LEU A 44 30.02 -21.96 63.69
N ARG A 45 29.71 -23.10 63.06
CA ARG A 45 29.18 -24.31 63.71
C ARG A 45 30.09 -24.80 64.86
N HIS A 46 31.38 -24.98 64.61
CA HIS A 46 32.33 -25.45 65.62
C HIS A 46 32.60 -24.39 66.70
N ILE A 47 32.60 -23.11 66.33
CA ILE A 47 32.69 -21.98 67.25
C ILE A 47 31.46 -21.92 68.18
N CYS A 48 30.25 -22.22 67.69
CA CYS A 48 29.07 -22.35 68.54
C CYS A 48 29.27 -23.44 69.60
N ALA A 49 29.65 -24.64 69.17
CA ALA A 49 29.83 -25.82 70.03
C ALA A 49 30.92 -25.65 71.10
N GLN A 50 32.01 -24.94 70.78
CA GLN A 50 33.19 -24.84 71.66
C GLN A 50 33.30 -23.52 72.43
N ARG A 51 32.75 -22.40 71.93
CA ARG A 51 32.95 -21.06 72.51
C ARG A 51 31.67 -20.36 72.96
N VAL A 52 30.53 -20.63 72.33
CA VAL A 52 29.26 -19.93 72.64
C VAL A 52 28.41 -20.75 73.62
N LEU A 53 28.38 -22.07 73.44
CA LEU A 53 27.50 -22.99 74.16
C LEU A 53 28.27 -23.77 75.22
N VAL A 54 27.76 -23.80 76.46
CA VAL A 54 28.29 -24.60 77.56
C VAL A 54 27.15 -25.38 78.21
N LYS A 55 27.18 -26.71 78.08
CA LYS A 55 26.17 -27.63 78.63
C LYS A 55 26.33 -27.70 80.16
N ARG A 56 25.39 -27.12 80.93
CA ARG A 56 25.40 -27.19 82.41
C ARG A 56 25.00 -28.58 82.92
N ASP A 57 23.89 -29.12 82.43
CA ASP A 57 23.50 -30.51 82.61
C ASP A 57 23.70 -31.23 81.27
N ALA A 58 24.85 -31.88 81.12
CA ALA A 58 25.19 -32.58 79.89
C ALA A 58 24.25 -33.77 79.61
N ALA A 59 23.75 -34.45 80.64
CA ALA A 59 22.94 -35.66 80.46
C ALA A 59 21.51 -35.30 79.98
N ALA A 60 20.88 -34.30 80.61
CA ALA A 60 19.56 -33.82 80.17
C ALA A 60 19.62 -33.20 78.77
N VAL A 61 20.67 -32.41 78.47
CA VAL A 61 20.85 -31.81 77.15
C VAL A 61 21.09 -32.87 76.06
N GLU A 62 21.97 -33.84 76.27
CA GLU A 62 22.22 -34.90 75.27
C GLU A 62 20.97 -35.74 74.99
N ALA A 63 20.17 -36.09 76.00
CA ALA A 63 18.92 -36.84 75.81
C ALA A 63 17.92 -36.09 74.91
N VAL A 64 17.75 -34.79 75.17
CA VAL A 64 16.84 -33.91 74.39
C VAL A 64 17.39 -33.67 72.98
N VAL A 65 18.66 -33.35 72.85
CA VAL A 65 19.34 -33.13 71.57
C VAL A 65 19.32 -34.39 70.70
N ALA A 66 19.50 -35.58 71.29
CA ALA A 66 19.38 -36.85 70.57
C ALA A 66 17.96 -37.07 70.03
N ALA A 67 16.92 -36.79 70.83
CA ALA A 67 15.53 -36.89 70.40
C ALA A 67 15.20 -35.91 69.25
N LEU A 68 15.67 -34.66 69.34
CA LEU A 68 15.51 -33.66 68.27
C LEU A 68 16.27 -34.07 67.00
N ALA A 69 17.52 -34.54 67.12
CA ALA A 69 18.34 -34.96 66.01
C ALA A 69 17.73 -36.17 65.26
N ASP A 70 17.10 -37.11 65.96
CA ASP A 70 16.39 -38.23 65.32
C ASP A 70 15.08 -37.78 64.64
N THR A 71 14.27 -36.96 65.35
CA THR A 71 13.00 -36.42 64.84
C THR A 71 13.18 -35.64 63.53
N HIS A 72 14.30 -34.93 63.37
CA HIS A 72 14.54 -34.04 62.22
C HIS A 72 15.54 -34.58 61.18
N LYS A 73 16.01 -35.82 61.34
CA LYS A 73 17.01 -36.46 60.48
C LYS A 73 16.67 -36.43 58.98
N LYS A 74 15.37 -36.47 58.64
CA LYS A 74 14.89 -36.42 57.24
C LYS A 74 14.56 -35.01 56.74
N THR A 75 14.12 -34.11 57.61
CA THR A 75 13.62 -32.78 57.22
C THR A 75 14.70 -31.71 57.15
N LEU A 76 15.77 -31.81 57.96
CA LEU A 76 16.84 -30.81 57.98
C LEU A 76 17.60 -30.69 56.64
N PRO A 77 17.98 -31.78 55.94
CA PRO A 77 18.67 -31.67 54.65
C PRO A 77 17.83 -30.99 53.55
N GLU A 78 16.50 -31.13 53.60
CA GLU A 78 15.59 -30.41 52.68
C GLU A 78 15.50 -28.92 53.00
N LEU A 79 15.52 -28.57 54.29
CA LEU A 79 15.42 -27.18 54.80
C LEU A 79 16.73 -26.40 54.68
N ILE A 80 17.87 -27.09 54.64
CA ILE A 80 19.22 -26.49 54.66
C ILE A 80 20.06 -27.19 53.58
N GLY A 81 20.08 -26.59 52.38
CA GLY A 81 20.70 -27.21 51.22
C GLY A 81 22.20 -27.43 51.42
N GLY A 82 22.67 -28.67 51.23
CA GLY A 82 24.09 -29.01 51.24
C GLY A 82 24.65 -29.56 52.56
N VAL A 83 23.83 -29.83 53.57
CA VAL A 83 24.27 -30.47 54.82
C VAL A 83 24.13 -31.99 54.74
N GLU A 84 25.26 -32.72 54.72
CA GLU A 84 25.29 -34.20 54.65
C GLU A 84 24.87 -34.88 55.97
N ASP A 85 25.26 -34.32 57.13
CA ASP A 85 24.86 -34.82 58.46
C ASP A 85 24.19 -33.72 59.30
N GLY A 86 22.86 -33.60 59.13
CA GLY A 86 22.02 -32.70 59.92
C GLY A 86 21.89 -33.10 61.39
N ALA A 87 22.08 -34.38 61.75
CA ALA A 87 21.98 -34.85 63.12
C ALA A 87 23.21 -34.45 63.95
N ALA A 88 24.42 -34.50 63.37
CA ALA A 88 25.60 -33.92 63.97
C ALA A 88 25.51 -32.38 64.03
N TYR A 89 24.97 -31.72 63.01
CA TYR A 89 24.80 -30.26 63.04
C TYR A 89 23.92 -29.82 64.23
N VAL A 90 22.75 -30.46 64.44
CA VAL A 90 21.89 -30.20 65.61
C VAL A 90 22.64 -30.34 66.94
N ARG A 91 23.49 -31.35 67.10
CA ARG A 91 24.26 -31.59 68.34
C ARG A 91 25.24 -30.47 68.67
N ASP A 92 25.81 -29.84 67.64
CA ASP A 92 26.85 -28.83 67.78
C ASP A 92 26.27 -27.43 68.07
N VAL A 93 25.05 -27.13 67.59
CA VAL A 93 24.50 -25.76 67.62
C VAL A 93 23.21 -25.59 68.41
N TYR A 94 22.63 -26.64 68.99
CA TYR A 94 21.46 -26.52 69.86
C TYR A 94 21.72 -25.51 71.01
N PRO A 95 20.87 -24.49 71.24
CA PRO A 95 19.46 -24.42 70.81
C PRO A 95 19.19 -23.59 69.54
N PHE A 96 20.21 -23.17 68.79
CA PHE A 96 20.00 -22.49 67.52
C PHE A 96 19.46 -23.47 66.47
N HIS A 97 18.46 -23.06 65.67
CA HIS A 97 18.08 -23.83 64.49
C HIS A 97 19.24 -23.84 63.48
N PRO A 98 19.69 -24.97 62.90
CA PRO A 98 20.90 -24.97 62.07
C PRO A 98 20.85 -24.02 60.85
N ALA A 99 19.65 -23.77 60.27
CA ALA A 99 19.49 -22.77 59.21
C ALA A 99 19.78 -21.34 59.67
N LEU A 100 19.61 -21.04 60.96
CA LEU A 100 19.94 -19.74 61.55
C LEU A 100 21.45 -19.50 61.56
N ILE A 101 22.24 -20.55 61.82
CA ILE A 101 23.70 -20.49 61.76
C ILE A 101 24.17 -20.21 60.33
N GLU A 102 23.64 -20.93 59.33
CA GLU A 102 23.93 -20.67 57.92
C GLU A 102 23.51 -19.25 57.48
N THR A 103 22.36 -18.76 57.98
CA THR A 103 21.90 -17.38 57.73
C THR A 103 22.86 -16.36 58.34
N LEU A 104 23.37 -16.60 59.56
CA LEU A 104 24.32 -15.72 60.23
C LEU A 104 25.70 -15.72 59.56
N ILE A 105 26.14 -16.83 58.96
CA ILE A 105 27.35 -16.87 58.11
C ILE A 105 27.20 -15.90 56.94
N ASP A 106 26.13 -16.05 56.15
CA ASP A 106 25.89 -15.19 54.98
C ASP A 106 25.72 -13.71 55.39
N VAL A 107 24.83 -13.43 56.35
CA VAL A 107 24.48 -12.05 56.73
C VAL A 107 25.64 -11.33 57.45
N SER A 108 26.36 -11.98 58.37
CA SER A 108 27.48 -11.31 59.06
C SER A 108 28.66 -11.01 58.13
N SER A 109 28.79 -11.72 57.00
CA SER A 109 29.74 -11.38 55.94
C SER A 109 29.43 -10.03 55.26
N LEU A 110 28.15 -9.68 55.18
CA LEU A 110 27.65 -8.43 54.59
C LEU A 110 27.78 -7.23 55.54
N MET A 111 27.78 -7.45 56.86
CA MET A 111 27.78 -6.38 57.88
C MET A 111 29.16 -5.79 58.20
N GLN A 112 29.18 -4.59 58.81
CA GLN A 112 30.40 -3.93 59.30
C GLN A 112 30.96 -4.55 60.60
N ARG A 113 32.19 -4.14 60.96
CA ARG A 113 33.09 -4.93 61.85
C ARG A 113 32.57 -5.15 63.27
N GLU A 114 31.73 -4.26 63.79
CA GLU A 114 31.29 -4.28 65.20
C GLU A 114 30.19 -5.30 65.51
N ARG A 115 29.62 -5.93 64.47
CA ARG A 115 28.45 -6.81 64.55
C ARG A 115 28.74 -8.20 63.99
N THR A 116 29.61 -8.93 64.67
CA THR A 116 30.00 -10.30 64.30
C THR A 116 28.91 -11.32 64.64
N ALA A 117 28.84 -12.43 63.91
CA ALA A 117 27.92 -13.53 64.20
C ALA A 117 28.02 -14.04 65.66
N LEU A 118 29.23 -14.07 66.23
CA LEU A 118 29.47 -14.51 67.61
C LEU A 118 28.78 -13.57 68.62
N ARG A 119 28.81 -12.25 68.38
CA ARG A 119 28.06 -11.27 69.18
C ARG A 119 26.55 -11.46 69.04
N LEU A 120 26.06 -11.62 67.81
CA LEU A 120 24.63 -11.85 67.51
C LEU A 120 24.09 -13.10 68.22
N LEU A 121 24.86 -14.19 68.25
CA LEU A 121 24.48 -15.42 68.96
C LEU A 121 24.36 -15.22 70.49
N TYR A 122 25.24 -14.41 71.09
CA TYR A 122 25.10 -14.04 72.51
C TYR A 122 23.90 -13.11 72.75
N GLU A 123 23.68 -12.10 71.90
CA GLU A 123 22.52 -11.20 72.02
C GLU A 123 21.21 -11.99 71.90
N LEU A 124 21.14 -12.99 71.00
CA LEU A 124 19.99 -13.87 70.86
C LEU A 124 19.69 -14.68 72.14
N LEU A 125 20.70 -15.28 72.78
CA LEU A 125 20.50 -16.08 73.99
C LEU A 125 20.30 -15.25 75.26
N VAL A 126 20.97 -14.09 75.38
CA VAL A 126 21.02 -13.32 76.63
C VAL A 126 20.01 -12.17 76.66
N ILE A 127 19.78 -11.52 75.51
CA ILE A 127 18.90 -10.34 75.41
C ILE A 127 17.52 -10.73 74.89
N HIS A 128 17.45 -11.46 73.78
CA HIS A 128 16.17 -11.76 73.13
C HIS A 128 15.46 -13.01 73.68
N HIS A 129 16.19 -14.04 74.12
CA HIS A 129 15.62 -15.32 74.58
C HIS A 129 16.26 -15.92 75.84
N PRO A 130 16.32 -15.18 76.97
CA PRO A 130 16.89 -15.70 78.23
C PRO A 130 16.13 -16.91 78.80
N ASP A 131 14.81 -17.01 78.55
CA ASP A 131 13.91 -18.01 79.13
C ASP A 131 13.55 -19.17 78.18
N LEU A 132 14.40 -19.46 77.18
CA LEU A 132 14.16 -20.53 76.21
C LEU A 132 14.11 -21.92 76.89
N ARG A 133 13.07 -22.70 76.59
CA ARG A 133 12.85 -24.00 77.23
C ARG A 133 13.74 -25.09 76.63
N LEU A 134 14.17 -26.01 77.47
CA LEU A 134 14.90 -27.20 77.03
C LEU A 134 13.97 -28.08 76.16
N GLY A 135 14.36 -28.32 74.91
CA GLY A 135 13.56 -29.01 73.90
C GLY A 135 13.07 -28.13 72.76
N GLU A 136 13.24 -26.81 72.86
CA GLU A 136 12.82 -25.85 71.83
C GLU A 136 14.03 -25.28 71.06
N PHE A 137 13.86 -25.08 69.75
CA PHE A 137 14.79 -24.35 68.91
C PHE A 137 14.43 -22.87 68.83
N LEU A 138 15.45 -22.02 68.66
CA LEU A 138 15.25 -20.62 68.26
C LEU A 138 14.72 -20.55 66.81
N PRO A 139 13.53 -19.94 66.57
CA PRO A 139 13.01 -19.67 65.24
C PRO A 139 14.00 -18.87 64.37
N VAL A 140 14.09 -19.15 63.08
CA VAL A 140 15.02 -18.41 62.19
C VAL A 140 14.69 -16.91 62.15
N GLY A 141 13.42 -16.55 62.22
CA GLY A 141 12.98 -15.15 62.25
C GLY A 141 13.46 -14.37 63.47
N SER A 142 13.85 -15.03 64.57
CA SER A 142 14.17 -14.32 65.81
C SER A 142 15.51 -13.58 65.75
N ALA A 143 16.45 -14.04 64.89
CA ALA A 143 17.68 -13.29 64.62
C ALA A 143 17.46 -11.94 63.95
N PHE A 144 16.27 -11.68 63.37
CA PHE A 144 16.02 -10.43 62.65
C PHE A 144 16.28 -9.19 63.53
N GLU A 145 15.81 -9.17 64.78
CA GLU A 145 15.95 -7.99 65.65
C GLU A 145 17.37 -7.81 66.19
N ALA A 146 18.11 -8.91 66.38
CA ALA A 146 19.54 -8.87 66.72
C ALA A 146 20.38 -8.35 65.53
N ILE A 147 20.01 -8.68 64.30
CA ILE A 147 20.67 -8.22 63.06
C ILE A 147 20.25 -6.76 62.74
N PHE A 148 18.96 -6.44 62.88
CA PHE A 148 18.32 -5.20 62.46
C PHE A 148 17.54 -4.56 63.61
N PRO A 149 18.18 -3.78 64.51
CA PRO A 149 17.47 -3.05 65.54
C PRO A 149 16.69 -1.86 64.97
N GLU A 150 15.57 -1.54 65.61
CA GLU A 150 14.63 -0.50 65.19
C GLU A 150 15.27 0.90 65.10
N GLY A 151 16.19 1.22 66.01
CA GLY A 151 16.88 2.52 66.07
C GLY A 151 18.23 2.61 65.35
N GLU A 152 18.71 1.56 64.70
CA GLU A 152 20.05 1.51 64.09
C GLU A 152 19.97 1.27 62.59
N THR A 153 20.37 2.26 61.79
CA THR A 153 20.48 2.10 60.33
C THR A 153 21.54 1.04 60.00
N PRO A 154 21.22 0.01 59.20
CA PRO A 154 22.16 -1.07 58.92
C PRO A 154 23.41 -0.58 58.20
N GLN A 155 24.58 -0.98 58.71
CA GLN A 155 25.87 -0.69 58.13
C GLN A 155 26.49 -1.95 57.53
N GLY A 156 26.70 -1.93 56.22
CA GLY A 156 27.25 -3.02 55.41
C GLY A 156 28.66 -2.75 54.88
N ARG A 157 29.37 -3.83 54.55
CA ARG A 157 30.59 -3.87 53.73
C ARG A 157 30.28 -4.09 52.25
N ARG A 158 29.19 -4.80 51.94
CA ARG A 158 28.69 -5.14 50.60
C ARG A 158 27.16 -5.23 50.68
N LYS A 159 26.45 -4.99 49.57
CA LYS A 159 24.97 -5.02 49.53
C LYS A 159 24.31 -4.13 50.61
N LEU A 160 24.85 -2.92 50.80
CA LEU A 160 24.33 -1.96 51.79
C LEU A 160 22.84 -1.65 51.54
N ASP A 161 22.47 -1.47 50.28
CA ASP A 161 21.10 -1.13 49.87
C ASP A 161 20.11 -2.27 50.14
N ASP A 162 20.52 -3.54 50.01
CA ASP A 162 19.70 -4.69 50.41
C ASP A 162 19.47 -4.70 51.92
N LEU A 163 20.52 -4.46 52.72
CA LEU A 163 20.42 -4.43 54.20
C LEU A 163 19.50 -3.29 54.68
N GLN A 164 19.67 -2.08 54.13
CA GLN A 164 18.82 -0.93 54.46
C GLN A 164 17.38 -1.13 53.97
N SER A 165 17.18 -1.71 52.79
CA SER A 165 15.84 -2.01 52.27
C SER A 165 15.13 -3.07 53.09
N VAL A 166 15.81 -4.11 53.58
CA VAL A 166 15.24 -5.12 54.49
C VAL A 166 14.74 -4.49 55.79
N HIS A 167 15.57 -3.65 56.43
CA HIS A 167 15.21 -2.93 57.65
C HIS A 167 13.98 -2.02 57.43
N ARG A 168 14.04 -1.19 56.38
CA ARG A 168 12.96 -0.27 55.99
C ARG A 168 11.64 -0.99 55.70
N VAL A 169 11.67 -2.06 54.89
CA VAL A 169 10.47 -2.82 54.52
C VAL A 169 9.81 -3.46 55.74
N TYR A 170 10.60 -3.97 56.70
CA TYR A 170 10.04 -4.49 57.94
C TYR A 170 9.42 -3.40 58.82
N TYR A 171 10.21 -2.38 59.20
CA TYR A 171 9.80 -1.39 60.19
C TYR A 171 8.76 -0.38 59.67
N GLU A 172 8.89 0.08 58.43
CA GLU A 172 7.97 1.10 57.87
C GLU A 172 6.73 0.51 57.18
N ARG A 173 6.76 -0.76 56.74
CA ARG A 173 5.67 -1.37 55.96
C ARG A 173 5.03 -2.57 56.64
N PHE A 174 5.78 -3.66 56.83
CA PHE A 174 5.19 -4.90 57.33
C PHE A 174 4.71 -4.81 58.78
N ARG A 175 5.50 -4.26 59.70
CA ARG A 175 5.10 -4.08 61.10
C ARG A 175 3.82 -3.23 61.24
N PRO A 176 3.71 -2.02 60.64
CA PRO A 176 2.47 -1.25 60.62
C PRO A 176 1.28 -1.99 59.99
N ALA A 177 1.48 -2.69 58.87
CA ALA A 177 0.41 -3.44 58.21
C ALA A 177 -0.10 -4.62 59.06
N MET A 178 0.79 -5.32 59.78
CA MET A 178 0.42 -6.38 60.71
C MET A 178 -0.35 -5.86 61.94
N LEU A 179 0.00 -4.67 62.46
CA LEU A 179 -0.78 -4.01 63.51
C LEU A 179 -2.17 -3.58 63.02
N GLN A 180 -2.30 -3.14 61.76
CA GLN A 180 -3.62 -2.87 61.16
C GLN A 180 -4.46 -4.13 60.94
N LEU A 181 -3.83 -5.28 60.66
CA LEU A 181 -4.54 -6.56 60.55
C LEU A 181 -5.11 -6.98 61.91
N GLU A 182 -4.37 -6.83 63.00
CA GLU A 182 -4.83 -7.09 64.38
C GLU A 182 -6.00 -6.18 64.80
N GLN A 183 -6.12 -4.99 64.20
CA GLN A 183 -7.24 -4.06 64.39
C GLN A 183 -8.43 -4.30 63.45
N THR A 184 -8.31 -5.22 62.47
CA THR A 184 -9.38 -5.52 61.51
C THR A 184 -10.32 -6.59 62.11
N SER A 185 -11.64 -6.44 61.95
CA SER A 185 -12.61 -7.38 62.53
C SER A 185 -12.51 -8.78 61.91
N GLU A 186 -12.74 -9.82 62.73
CA GLU A 186 -12.70 -11.22 62.29
C GLU A 186 -13.70 -11.49 61.14
N ASP A 187 -14.86 -10.84 61.15
CA ASP A 187 -15.87 -10.90 60.07
C ASP A 187 -15.34 -10.39 58.72
N ALA A 188 -14.50 -9.35 58.72
CA ALA A 188 -13.93 -8.77 57.51
C ALA A 188 -12.74 -9.59 56.96
N LEU A 189 -12.01 -10.27 57.84
CA LEU A 189 -10.91 -11.18 57.47
C LEU A 189 -11.40 -12.59 57.09
N GLY A 190 -12.53 -13.03 57.64
CA GLY A 190 -13.02 -14.42 57.53
C GLY A 190 -12.22 -15.43 58.37
N PHE A 191 -11.40 -14.95 59.30
CA PHE A 191 -10.66 -15.76 60.29
C PHE A 191 -10.18 -14.88 61.45
N LYS A 192 -9.92 -15.53 62.60
CA LYS A 192 -9.32 -14.89 63.77
C LYS A 192 -7.86 -14.49 63.51
N PHE A 193 -7.53 -13.23 63.83
CA PHE A 193 -6.15 -12.72 63.76
C PHE A 193 -5.89 -11.76 64.94
N GLY A 194 -5.34 -12.30 66.04
CA GLY A 194 -5.00 -11.54 67.24
C GLY A 194 -3.48 -11.48 67.51
N PRO A 195 -3.08 -11.16 68.76
CA PRO A 195 -1.66 -11.02 69.12
C PRO A 195 -0.82 -12.27 68.85
N ALA A 196 -1.39 -13.47 69.01
CA ALA A 196 -0.71 -14.74 68.78
C ALA A 196 -0.49 -15.00 67.28
N GLU A 197 -1.53 -14.81 66.47
CA GLU A 197 -1.47 -14.98 65.02
C GLU A 197 -0.55 -13.93 64.37
N ARG A 198 -0.54 -12.69 64.88
CA ARG A 198 0.45 -11.68 64.50
C ARG A 198 1.86 -12.11 64.86
N GLY A 199 2.08 -12.65 66.07
CA GLY A 199 3.39 -13.14 66.51
C GLY A 199 3.95 -14.24 65.59
N VAL A 200 3.09 -15.15 65.10
CA VAL A 200 3.46 -16.14 64.10
C VAL A 200 3.82 -15.47 62.76
N LEU A 201 2.94 -14.61 62.24
CA LEU A 201 3.14 -13.94 60.94
C LEU A 201 4.44 -13.10 60.91
N ASP A 202 4.73 -12.39 61.99
CA ASP A 202 5.95 -11.60 62.18
C ASP A 202 7.23 -12.44 62.00
N GLN A 203 7.29 -13.64 62.59
CA GLN A 203 8.42 -14.56 62.44
C GLN A 203 8.57 -15.09 61.00
N LEU A 204 7.46 -15.40 60.33
CA LEU A 204 7.47 -15.84 58.92
C LEU A 204 8.02 -14.74 58.01
N VAL A 205 7.57 -13.50 58.20
CA VAL A 205 7.95 -12.35 57.38
C VAL A 205 9.41 -11.94 57.62
N LYS A 206 9.85 -11.93 58.89
CA LYS A 206 11.27 -11.78 59.27
C LYS A 206 12.16 -12.81 58.57
N THR A 207 11.74 -14.07 58.55
CA THR A 207 12.48 -15.15 57.86
C THR A 207 12.50 -14.97 56.35
N ALA A 208 11.39 -14.55 55.74
CA ALA A 208 11.33 -14.28 54.31
C ALA A 208 12.26 -13.12 53.90
N LEU A 209 12.37 -12.07 54.73
CA LEU A 209 13.33 -10.98 54.54
C LEU A 209 14.79 -11.44 54.69
N LEU A 210 15.10 -12.25 55.71
CA LEU A 210 16.45 -12.83 55.88
C LEU A 210 16.86 -13.73 54.71
N ALA A 211 15.90 -14.41 54.08
CA ALA A 211 16.17 -15.24 52.90
C ALA A 211 16.59 -14.43 51.67
N GLU A 212 16.20 -13.16 51.54
CA GLU A 212 16.72 -12.29 50.46
C GLU A 212 18.19 -11.89 50.66
N LEU A 213 18.71 -12.02 51.89
CA LEU A 213 20.10 -11.73 52.24
C LEU A 213 20.99 -12.99 52.31
N SER A 214 20.41 -14.15 52.64
CA SER A 214 21.10 -15.44 52.71
C SER A 214 20.65 -16.39 51.58
N PRO A 215 21.49 -16.58 50.55
CA PRO A 215 21.25 -17.60 49.52
C PRO A 215 21.09 -19.01 50.09
N ARG A 216 21.82 -19.33 51.17
CA ARG A 216 21.73 -20.63 51.86
C ARG A 216 20.36 -20.88 52.47
N LEU A 217 19.77 -19.86 53.09
CA LEU A 217 18.42 -19.92 53.66
C LEU A 217 17.34 -19.99 52.58
N LYS A 218 17.48 -19.21 51.50
CA LYS A 218 16.51 -19.16 50.38
C LYS A 218 16.40 -20.49 49.65
N GLY A 219 17.55 -21.12 49.39
CA GLY A 219 17.66 -22.39 48.67
C GLY A 219 17.19 -22.33 47.21
N ASN A 220 17.46 -23.40 46.47
CA ASN A 220 17.20 -23.45 45.01
C ASN A 220 15.70 -23.44 44.65
N THR A 221 14.82 -23.87 45.56
CA THR A 221 13.37 -23.91 45.36
C THR A 221 12.67 -22.58 45.66
N GLY A 222 13.38 -21.63 46.25
CA GLY A 222 12.80 -20.45 46.89
C GLY A 222 12.01 -20.79 48.16
N MET A 223 11.43 -19.76 48.74
CA MET A 223 10.75 -19.83 50.04
C MET A 223 9.25 -20.11 49.87
N THR A 224 8.76 -21.22 50.45
CA THR A 224 7.33 -21.59 50.45
C THR A 224 6.70 -21.39 51.82
N VAL A 225 5.36 -21.33 51.88
CA VAL A 225 4.62 -21.23 53.15
C VAL A 225 4.98 -22.39 54.08
N GLU A 226 5.06 -23.62 53.58
CA GLU A 226 5.48 -24.77 54.41
C GLU A 226 6.92 -24.62 54.92
N ARG A 227 7.85 -24.14 54.09
CA ARG A 227 9.25 -23.93 54.48
C ARG A 227 9.36 -22.87 55.58
N LEU A 228 8.65 -21.74 55.44
CA LEU A 228 8.62 -20.68 56.46
C LEU A 228 8.06 -21.17 57.80
N VAL A 229 6.96 -21.92 57.78
CA VAL A 229 6.34 -22.46 59.01
C VAL A 229 7.29 -23.46 59.70
N ARG A 230 7.95 -24.35 58.94
CA ARG A 230 8.93 -25.29 59.49
C ARG A 230 10.14 -24.58 60.12
N LEU A 231 10.70 -23.57 59.44
CA LEU A 231 11.86 -22.80 59.91
C LEU A 231 11.59 -21.93 61.16
N ASN A 232 10.33 -21.71 61.53
CA ASN A 232 9.94 -20.87 62.67
C ASN A 232 9.19 -21.61 63.78
N ASN A 233 8.98 -22.92 63.66
CA ASN A 233 8.32 -23.69 64.70
C ASN A 233 9.33 -24.09 65.78
N ALA A 234 9.27 -23.44 66.95
CA ALA A 234 10.18 -23.69 68.08
C ALA A 234 10.17 -25.16 68.56
N SER A 235 9.03 -25.86 68.49
CA SER A 235 8.93 -27.26 68.92
C SER A 235 9.31 -28.26 67.82
N MET A 236 9.28 -27.85 66.54
CA MET A 236 9.47 -28.65 65.32
C MET A 236 8.75 -30.02 65.22
N VAL A 237 7.87 -30.39 66.16
CA VAL A 237 7.09 -31.64 66.09
C VAL A 237 6.32 -31.71 64.77
N ALA A 238 6.57 -32.77 64.01
CA ALA A 238 6.21 -32.91 62.60
C ALA A 238 4.72 -33.26 62.35
N HIS A 239 3.82 -32.59 63.09
CA HIS A 239 2.43 -32.42 62.72
C HIS A 239 2.18 -30.91 62.60
N THR A 240 2.60 -30.34 61.47
CA THR A 240 2.08 -29.04 61.03
C THR A 240 0.59 -29.20 60.78
N ASP A 241 -0.21 -28.93 61.82
CA ASP A 241 -1.67 -28.97 61.73
C ASP A 241 -2.11 -28.24 60.46
N ARG A 242 -3.00 -28.87 59.68
CA ARG A 242 -3.51 -28.27 58.44
C ARG A 242 -4.09 -26.87 58.70
N GLY A 243 -4.62 -26.64 59.91
CA GLY A 243 -5.03 -25.33 60.42
C GLY A 243 -3.89 -24.32 60.54
N ASN A 244 -2.75 -24.68 61.13
CA ASN A 244 -1.62 -23.76 61.32
C ASN A 244 -1.02 -23.30 59.98
N LEU A 245 -0.86 -24.23 59.03
CA LEU A 245 -0.39 -23.89 57.68
C LEU A 245 -1.43 -23.06 56.90
N ALA A 246 -2.72 -23.36 57.03
CA ALA A 246 -3.79 -22.54 56.44
C ALA A 246 -3.85 -21.13 57.04
N ASN A 247 -3.66 -21.00 58.35
CA ASN A 247 -3.60 -19.70 59.06
C ASN A 247 -2.39 -18.88 58.62
N ALA A 248 -1.20 -19.50 58.55
CA ALA A 248 0.01 -18.87 58.03
C ALA A 248 -0.20 -18.35 56.60
N ARG A 249 -0.78 -19.17 55.71
CA ARG A 249 -1.10 -18.74 54.33
C ARG A 249 -2.10 -17.58 54.31
N ARG A 250 -3.16 -17.63 55.11
CA ARG A 250 -4.16 -16.55 55.20
C ARG A 250 -3.52 -15.24 55.67
N GLY A 251 -2.76 -15.25 56.75
CA GLY A 251 -2.04 -14.07 57.24
C GLY A 251 -1.06 -13.48 56.20
N LEU A 252 -0.30 -14.33 55.49
CA LEU A 252 0.60 -13.89 54.42
C LEU A 252 -0.15 -13.30 53.22
N VAL A 253 -1.31 -13.85 52.84
CA VAL A 253 -2.15 -13.32 51.75
C VAL A 253 -2.78 -11.98 52.12
N GLU A 254 -3.30 -11.81 53.34
CA GLU A 254 -3.84 -10.52 53.78
C GLU A 254 -2.75 -9.45 53.97
N LEU A 255 -1.56 -9.84 54.41
CA LEU A 255 -0.40 -8.94 54.44
C LEU A 255 0.05 -8.55 53.03
N ALA A 256 0.06 -9.49 52.08
CA ALA A 256 0.34 -9.19 50.66
C ALA A 256 -0.71 -8.24 50.05
N ARG A 257 -1.99 -8.35 50.44
CA ARG A 257 -3.04 -7.39 50.04
C ARG A 257 -2.81 -5.98 50.59
N LYS A 258 -2.30 -5.85 51.83
CA LYS A 258 -1.92 -4.53 52.42
C LYS A 258 -0.57 -4.00 51.94
N CYS A 259 0.34 -4.88 51.48
CA CYS A 259 1.69 -4.53 51.04
C CYS A 259 2.02 -5.14 49.65
N PRO A 260 1.22 -4.90 48.60
CA PRO A 260 1.33 -5.58 47.31
C PRO A 260 2.66 -5.34 46.58
N ASN A 261 3.32 -4.23 46.93
CA ASN A 261 4.58 -3.80 46.33
C ASN A 261 5.82 -4.45 46.97
N ASN A 262 5.67 -5.10 48.15
CA ASN A 262 6.79 -5.65 48.92
C ASN A 262 6.63 -7.15 49.23
N LEU A 263 5.41 -7.69 49.22
CA LEU A 263 5.13 -9.10 49.49
C LEU A 263 4.17 -9.66 48.45
N GLN A 264 4.55 -10.77 47.82
CA GLN A 264 3.69 -11.53 46.91
C GLN A 264 3.61 -12.98 47.37
N VAL A 265 2.39 -13.56 47.32
CA VAL A 265 2.14 -14.98 47.59
C VAL A 265 1.59 -15.60 46.32
N VAL A 266 2.33 -16.53 45.72
CA VAL A 266 2.04 -17.09 44.39
C VAL A 266 1.77 -18.59 44.49
N GLY A 267 0.63 -19.02 43.95
CA GLY A 267 0.16 -20.41 44.01
C GLY A 267 -0.73 -20.71 45.21
N GLU A 268 -1.17 -21.97 45.32
CA GLU A 268 -2.14 -22.42 46.33
C GLU A 268 -1.56 -23.49 47.27
N GLY A 269 -2.25 -23.71 48.40
CA GLY A 269 -1.88 -24.73 49.37
C GLY A 269 -0.55 -24.44 50.10
N ARG A 270 0.20 -25.51 50.38
CA ARG A 270 1.45 -25.51 51.18
C ARG A 270 2.68 -25.10 50.38
N ASP A 271 2.65 -25.37 49.08
CA ASP A 271 3.73 -25.15 48.12
C ASP A 271 3.69 -23.73 47.53
N ALA A 272 2.71 -22.90 47.95
CA ALA A 272 2.63 -21.48 47.62
C ALA A 272 3.94 -20.77 47.98
N ARG A 273 4.50 -20.05 47.00
CA ARG A 273 5.77 -19.33 47.11
C ARG A 273 5.55 -17.94 47.69
N VAL A 274 6.42 -17.54 48.59
CA VAL A 274 6.45 -16.21 49.20
C VAL A 274 7.65 -15.47 48.63
N LEU A 275 7.38 -14.35 47.96
CA LEU A 275 8.38 -13.51 47.31
C LEU A 275 8.40 -12.15 47.99
N VAL A 276 9.58 -11.68 48.36
CA VAL A 276 9.80 -10.36 48.97
C VAL A 276 10.53 -9.46 47.97
N VAL A 277 10.02 -8.24 47.78
CA VAL A 277 10.60 -7.26 46.85
C VAL A 277 11.26 -6.15 47.66
N LEU A 278 12.60 -6.15 47.66
CA LEU A 278 13.43 -5.16 48.38
C LEU A 278 13.63 -3.87 47.58
N HIS A 279 13.76 -3.99 46.26
CA HIS A 279 14.09 -2.89 45.35
C HIS A 279 13.08 -2.80 44.21
N GLY A 280 12.64 -1.59 43.89
CA GLY A 280 11.82 -1.31 42.73
C GLY A 280 11.19 0.08 42.76
N ALA A 281 11.23 0.78 41.63
CA ALA A 281 10.36 1.92 41.39
C ALA A 281 8.91 1.42 41.41
N ASN A 282 8.07 2.02 42.26
CA ASN A 282 6.70 1.60 42.49
C ASN A 282 5.82 1.89 41.25
N LEU A 283 5.67 0.90 40.35
CA LEU A 283 4.86 1.03 39.14
C LEU A 283 3.48 1.64 39.42
N GLU A 284 2.82 1.23 40.50
CA GLU A 284 1.47 1.70 40.85
C GLU A 284 1.43 3.20 41.19
N GLU A 285 2.47 3.72 41.84
CA GLU A 285 2.60 5.16 42.10
C GLU A 285 2.86 5.95 40.83
N TYR A 286 3.68 5.43 39.92
CA TYR A 286 3.91 6.08 38.62
C TYR A 286 2.69 5.97 37.69
N LEU A 287 1.93 4.89 37.75
CA LEU A 287 0.63 4.75 37.09
C LEU A 287 -0.36 5.77 37.64
N GLN A 288 -0.45 5.95 38.96
CA GLN A 288 -1.34 6.95 39.55
C GLN A 288 -0.93 8.40 39.20
N ARG A 289 0.37 8.69 39.13
CA ARG A 289 0.89 9.98 38.63
C ARG A 289 0.57 10.18 37.13
N ALA A 290 0.75 9.14 36.31
CA ALA A 290 0.40 9.17 34.89
C ALA A 290 -1.12 9.28 34.66
N ARG A 291 -1.95 8.64 35.48
CA ARG A 291 -3.43 8.74 35.46
C ARG A 291 -3.89 10.19 35.54
N THR A 292 -3.29 10.99 36.42
CA THR A 292 -3.56 12.44 36.53
C THR A 292 -3.21 13.20 35.24
N LYS A 293 -2.16 12.80 34.51
CA LYS A 293 -1.79 13.40 33.21
C LYS A 293 -2.70 12.96 32.06
N VAL A 294 -3.14 11.70 32.03
CA VAL A 294 -3.96 11.15 30.92
C VAL A 294 -5.48 11.28 31.11
N SER A 295 -5.96 11.65 32.30
CA SER A 295 -7.39 11.83 32.60
C SER A 295 -8.05 12.97 31.81
N ALA A 296 -7.27 13.86 31.20
CA ALA A 296 -7.79 14.92 30.34
C ALA A 296 -8.42 14.32 29.06
N HIS A 297 -9.64 14.78 28.73
CA HIS A 297 -10.46 14.23 27.63
C HIS A 297 -9.68 14.06 26.32
N HIS A 298 -8.91 15.07 25.90
CA HIS A 298 -8.15 15.03 24.64
C HIS A 298 -7.02 13.99 24.62
N VAL A 299 -6.44 13.63 25.77
CA VAL A 299 -5.41 12.58 25.88
C VAL A 299 -6.08 11.20 25.81
N ARG A 300 -7.14 10.99 26.59
CA ARG A 300 -7.95 9.76 26.55
C ARG A 300 -8.49 9.50 25.13
N LEU A 301 -9.05 10.53 24.48
CA LEU A 301 -9.57 10.45 23.11
C LEU A 301 -8.48 10.06 22.11
N ARG A 302 -7.25 10.60 22.23
CA ARG A 302 -6.12 10.22 21.37
C ARG A 302 -5.74 8.75 21.52
N VAL A 303 -5.66 8.26 22.76
CA VAL A 303 -5.33 6.85 23.05
C VAL A 303 -6.43 5.92 22.54
N PHE A 304 -7.69 6.21 22.85
CA PHE A 304 -8.85 5.50 22.33
C PHE A 304 -8.88 5.48 20.80
N ALA A 305 -8.65 6.62 20.13
CA ALA A 305 -8.66 6.71 18.68
C ALA A 305 -7.55 5.83 18.06
N ARG A 306 -6.38 5.72 18.71
CA ARG A 306 -5.33 4.78 18.28
C ARG A 306 -5.81 3.33 18.35
N ILE A 307 -6.47 2.92 19.43
CA ILE A 307 -7.01 1.55 19.59
C ILE A 307 -8.12 1.29 18.56
N VAL A 308 -9.10 2.19 18.45
CA VAL A 308 -10.25 2.01 17.53
C VAL A 308 -9.81 2.05 16.07
N LYS A 309 -8.87 2.91 15.66
CA LYS A 309 -8.26 2.84 14.32
C LYS A 309 -7.59 1.49 14.06
N ALA A 310 -6.96 0.88 15.07
CA ALA A 310 -6.37 -0.46 14.91
C ALA A 310 -7.46 -1.51 14.68
N GLN A 311 -8.49 -1.53 15.52
CA GLN A 311 -9.60 -2.50 15.45
C GLN A 311 -10.48 -2.32 14.20
N LEU A 312 -10.57 -1.10 13.65
CA LEU A 312 -11.25 -0.82 12.38
C LEU A 312 -10.38 -1.09 11.13
N GLY A 313 -9.12 -1.50 11.29
CA GLY A 313 -8.19 -1.72 10.19
C GLY A 313 -7.71 -0.44 9.47
N LEU A 314 -7.75 0.70 10.15
CA LEU A 314 -7.48 2.03 9.58
C LEU A 314 -6.03 2.51 9.77
N LEU A 315 -5.24 1.95 10.68
CA LEU A 315 -3.87 2.42 10.94
C LEU A 315 -2.92 2.31 9.73
N GLU A 316 -3.11 1.31 8.88
CA GLU A 316 -2.32 1.10 7.65
C GLU A 316 -3.05 1.64 6.40
N ALA A 317 -4.27 2.18 6.57
CA ALA A 317 -5.08 2.65 5.46
C ALA A 317 -4.56 3.98 4.91
N LYS A 318 -4.46 4.08 3.58
CA LYS A 318 -3.94 5.28 2.91
C LYS A 318 -4.86 6.48 3.19
N GLY A 319 -4.29 7.54 3.77
CA GLY A 319 -5.03 8.74 4.17
C GLY A 319 -5.41 8.78 5.65
N TRP A 320 -4.86 7.88 6.48
CA TRP A 320 -4.98 7.91 7.94
C TRP A 320 -3.62 8.13 8.61
N GLY A 321 -3.44 9.31 9.20
CA GLY A 321 -2.32 9.63 10.08
C GLY A 321 -2.61 9.35 11.57
N PRO A 322 -1.59 9.44 12.44
CA PRO A 322 -1.74 9.20 13.88
C PRO A 322 -2.80 10.09 14.54
N THR A 323 -2.86 11.36 14.13
CA THR A 323 -3.78 12.39 14.67
C THR A 323 -5.14 12.45 13.98
N ASP A 324 -5.29 11.83 12.81
CA ASP A 324 -6.44 12.12 11.94
C ASP A 324 -7.71 11.45 12.48
N MET A 325 -8.77 12.23 12.68
CA MET A 325 -10.05 11.74 13.21
C MET A 325 -11.10 11.53 12.11
N GLN A 326 -10.75 11.80 10.85
CA GLN A 326 -11.56 11.51 9.67
C GLN A 326 -10.62 11.14 8.52
N GLY A 327 -11.02 10.16 7.71
CA GLY A 327 -10.24 9.73 6.56
C GLY A 327 -11.08 8.89 5.58
N PRO A 328 -10.52 8.56 4.40
CA PRO A 328 -11.21 7.77 3.40
C PRO A 328 -11.36 6.31 3.83
N LEU A 329 -12.38 5.64 3.31
CA LEU A 329 -12.55 4.19 3.36
C LEU A 329 -12.84 3.66 1.94
N GLU A 330 -12.05 2.69 1.49
CA GLU A 330 -12.29 1.96 0.25
C GLU A 330 -12.85 0.56 0.55
N VAL A 331 -14.00 0.23 -0.03
CA VAL A 331 -14.68 -1.05 0.19
C VAL A 331 -14.95 -1.74 -1.14
N LYS A 332 -14.62 -3.04 -1.20
CA LYS A 332 -14.99 -3.89 -2.34
C LYS A 332 -16.47 -4.26 -2.22
N TRP A 333 -17.25 -3.97 -3.25
CA TRP A 333 -18.69 -4.23 -3.29
C TRP A 333 -19.14 -4.58 -4.71
N LYS A 334 -19.81 -5.74 -4.86
CA LYS A 334 -20.29 -6.29 -6.15
C LYS A 334 -19.25 -6.28 -7.29
N GLY A 335 -17.98 -6.51 -6.97
CA GLY A 335 -16.84 -6.48 -7.91
C GLY A 335 -16.25 -5.07 -8.18
N THR A 336 -16.91 -4.00 -7.74
CA THR A 336 -16.41 -2.61 -7.81
C THR A 336 -15.66 -2.21 -6.53
N VAL A 337 -14.92 -1.09 -6.56
CA VAL A 337 -14.32 -0.48 -5.37
C VAL A 337 -15.01 0.85 -5.10
N ARG A 338 -15.68 0.98 -3.95
CA ARG A 338 -16.43 2.18 -3.56
C ARG A 338 -15.68 2.96 -2.50
N ARG A 339 -15.59 4.26 -2.72
CA ARG A 339 -14.91 5.23 -1.83
C ARG A 339 -15.96 6.02 -1.05
N GLY A 340 -15.78 6.06 0.26
CA GLY A 340 -16.53 6.89 1.20
C GLY A 340 -15.61 7.40 2.30
N SER A 341 -16.16 7.93 3.39
CA SER A 341 -15.40 8.37 4.57
C SER A 341 -15.81 7.66 5.86
N VAL A 342 -14.87 7.64 6.80
CA VAL A 342 -15.11 7.30 8.20
C VAL A 342 -14.64 8.47 9.06
N GLY A 343 -15.45 8.89 10.04
CA GLY A 343 -15.11 9.92 11.01
C GLY A 343 -15.33 9.41 12.44
N ILE A 344 -14.30 9.49 13.29
CA ILE A 344 -14.34 9.15 14.71
C ILE A 344 -14.62 10.45 15.48
N ARG A 345 -15.89 10.76 15.77
CA ARG A 345 -16.32 12.07 16.31
C ARG A 345 -17.59 11.96 17.16
N ASN A 346 -17.70 12.83 18.17
CA ASN A 346 -18.91 12.98 18.98
C ASN A 346 -20.12 13.31 18.10
N VAL A 347 -21.14 12.45 18.06
CA VAL A 347 -22.31 12.68 17.19
C VAL A 347 -23.15 13.85 17.69
N ARG A 348 -23.26 14.07 19.02
CA ARG A 348 -23.94 15.21 19.66
C ARG A 348 -23.49 16.56 19.10
N GLU A 349 -22.18 16.72 18.93
CA GLU A 349 -21.52 17.99 18.64
C GLU A 349 -21.43 18.34 17.14
N LEU A 350 -21.73 17.39 16.25
CA LEU A 350 -21.65 17.60 14.81
C LEU A 350 -22.65 18.67 14.32
N SER A 351 -22.25 19.47 13.32
CA SER A 351 -23.18 20.30 12.57
C SER A 351 -24.04 19.44 11.63
N ASN A 352 -25.14 19.98 11.08
CA ASN A 352 -25.94 19.21 10.12
C ASN A 352 -25.19 18.89 8.81
N ALA A 353 -24.13 19.65 8.48
CA ALA A 353 -23.32 19.40 7.29
C ALA A 353 -22.37 18.22 7.49
N ASP A 354 -21.80 18.05 8.69
CA ASP A 354 -20.84 16.96 9.02
C ASP A 354 -21.43 15.55 8.87
N PHE A 355 -22.76 15.41 8.81
CA PHE A 355 -23.44 14.13 8.55
C PHE A 355 -23.49 13.76 7.06
N LEU A 356 -23.36 14.71 6.14
CA LEU A 356 -23.47 14.42 4.71
C LEU A 356 -22.13 13.87 4.16
N PRO A 357 -22.14 12.88 3.26
CA PRO A 357 -20.96 12.52 2.47
C PRO A 357 -20.51 13.70 1.60
N ASP A 358 -19.21 13.84 1.39
CA ASP A 358 -18.68 14.82 0.42
C ASP A 358 -19.03 14.43 -1.03
N THR A 359 -18.96 15.37 -1.98
CA THR A 359 -19.43 15.19 -3.37
C THR A 359 -18.86 13.96 -4.12
N ASN A 360 -17.69 13.46 -3.70
CA ASN A 360 -17.02 12.31 -4.29
C ASN A 360 -17.16 11.01 -3.47
N GLU A 361 -17.95 11.03 -2.40
CA GLU A 361 -18.12 9.93 -1.44
C GLU A 361 -19.45 9.21 -1.65
N HIS A 362 -19.41 7.88 -1.74
CA HIS A 362 -20.62 7.06 -1.91
C HIS A 362 -21.37 6.82 -0.60
N PHE A 363 -20.67 6.95 0.53
CA PHE A 363 -21.20 6.75 1.87
C PHE A 363 -20.31 7.45 2.91
N ARG A 364 -20.86 7.67 4.11
CA ARG A 364 -20.16 8.22 5.28
C ARG A 364 -20.52 7.44 6.53
N ILE A 365 -19.53 7.01 7.31
CA ILE A 365 -19.75 6.31 8.59
C ILE A 365 -19.17 7.16 9.70
N LEU A 366 -20.01 7.53 10.67
CA LEU A 366 -19.62 8.29 11.86
C LEU A 366 -19.56 7.33 13.03
N VAL A 367 -18.36 7.12 13.57
CA VAL A 367 -18.10 6.28 14.74
C VAL A 367 -18.03 7.20 15.95
N ASP A 368 -19.04 7.13 16.82
CA ASP A 368 -19.07 7.91 18.04
C ASP A 368 -18.17 7.29 19.11
N TYR A 369 -17.77 8.05 20.14
CA TYR A 369 -16.95 7.56 21.25
C TYR A 369 -17.80 7.26 22.51
N PRO A 370 -17.46 6.24 23.33
CA PRO A 370 -18.36 5.70 24.35
C PRO A 370 -18.31 6.47 25.69
N TRP A 371 -18.23 7.80 25.69
CA TRP A 371 -18.38 8.64 26.89
C TRP A 371 -18.64 10.08 26.47
N ASP A 372 -19.29 10.89 27.31
CA ASP A 372 -19.49 12.32 27.03
C ASP A 372 -19.47 13.14 28.33
N GLU A 373 -19.78 14.44 28.25
CA GLU A 373 -19.91 15.34 29.40
C GLU A 373 -20.98 14.85 30.41
N PRO A 374 -20.82 15.13 31.72
CA PRO A 374 -21.78 14.70 32.73
C PRO A 374 -23.22 15.16 32.43
N GLY A 375 -24.15 14.21 32.36
CA GLY A 375 -25.56 14.44 32.06
C GLY A 375 -25.95 14.24 30.58
N GLN A 376 -24.98 14.06 29.69
CA GLN A 376 -25.23 13.58 28.32
C GLN A 376 -25.43 12.06 28.31
N THR A 377 -26.16 11.55 27.32
CA THR A 377 -26.52 10.13 27.22
C THR A 377 -26.61 9.69 25.76
N VAL A 378 -26.49 8.38 25.51
CA VAL A 378 -26.68 7.75 24.17
C VAL A 378 -28.00 8.20 23.49
N GLU A 379 -29.03 8.54 24.25
CA GLU A 379 -30.31 9.01 23.69
C GLU A 379 -30.18 10.42 23.08
N ALA A 380 -29.29 11.27 23.60
CA ALA A 380 -28.98 12.58 23.01
C ALA A 380 -28.26 12.42 21.66
N ASP A 381 -27.34 11.46 21.54
CA ASP A 381 -26.64 11.12 20.29
C ASP A 381 -27.63 10.63 19.23
N ARG A 382 -28.54 9.73 19.62
CA ARG A 382 -29.67 9.29 18.77
C ARG A 382 -30.61 10.43 18.40
N GLU A 383 -30.94 11.34 19.32
CA GLU A 383 -31.81 12.47 19.03
C GLU A 383 -31.12 13.44 18.06
N ARG A 384 -29.83 13.71 18.25
CA ARG A 384 -29.03 14.55 17.37
C ARG A 384 -28.98 14.00 15.95
N ALA A 385 -28.76 12.70 15.78
CA ALA A 385 -28.78 12.02 14.50
C ALA A 385 -30.18 12.02 13.85
N ARG A 386 -31.25 11.74 14.63
CA ARG A 386 -32.65 11.87 14.17
C ARG A 386 -32.98 13.29 13.71
N ASN A 387 -32.53 14.30 14.43
CA ASN A 387 -32.79 15.71 14.11
C ASN A 387 -31.96 16.21 12.92
N ALA A 388 -30.74 15.70 12.71
CA ALA A 388 -29.98 15.93 11.48
C ALA A 388 -30.71 15.32 10.27
N ARG A 389 -31.13 14.06 10.37
CA ARG A 389 -31.87 13.35 9.29
C ARG A 389 -33.19 14.06 8.94
N LYS A 390 -33.97 14.50 9.92
CA LYS A 390 -35.20 15.29 9.69
C LYS A 390 -34.95 16.60 8.94
N LYS A 391 -33.76 17.21 9.09
CA LYS A 391 -33.41 18.49 8.44
C LYS A 391 -32.78 18.31 7.06
N GLN A 392 -31.95 17.28 6.88
CA GLN A 392 -31.20 17.04 5.63
C GLN A 392 -31.88 16.05 4.67
N GLY A 393 -32.87 15.28 5.14
CA GLY A 393 -33.47 14.19 4.37
C GLY A 393 -32.62 12.91 4.37
N ASN A 394 -32.79 12.08 3.35
CA ASN A 394 -32.14 10.78 3.27
C ASN A 394 -30.76 10.85 2.61
N SER A 395 -29.71 10.53 3.39
CA SER A 395 -28.31 10.49 2.95
C SER A 395 -27.67 9.12 3.18
N ALA A 396 -26.54 8.87 2.50
CA ALA A 396 -25.78 7.62 2.60
C ALA A 396 -24.91 7.59 3.87
N THR A 397 -25.52 7.91 5.02
CA THR A 397 -24.84 8.12 6.30
C THR A 397 -25.26 7.05 7.32
N ILE A 398 -24.29 6.49 8.04
CA ILE A 398 -24.52 5.63 9.21
C ILE A 398 -23.84 6.27 10.41
N CYS A 399 -24.54 6.40 11.53
CA CYS A 399 -23.96 6.70 12.83
C CYS A 399 -23.85 5.38 13.62
N TRP A 400 -22.65 5.02 14.04
CA TRP A 400 -22.36 3.86 14.88
C TRP A 400 -22.18 4.36 16.32
N LEU A 401 -23.20 4.11 17.13
CA LEU A 401 -23.38 4.68 18.47
C LEU A 401 -23.11 3.58 19.50
N PRO A 402 -21.94 3.55 20.17
CA PRO A 402 -21.67 2.55 21.20
C PRO A 402 -22.50 2.82 22.45
N ARG A 403 -22.64 1.83 23.33
CA ARG A 403 -23.06 2.11 24.71
C ARG A 403 -22.00 3.02 25.37
N HIS A 404 -22.42 4.04 26.12
CA HIS A 404 -21.51 4.79 26.99
C HIS A 404 -20.92 3.88 28.10
N MET A 405 -19.61 3.93 28.29
CA MET A 405 -18.85 3.17 29.28
C MET A 405 -19.32 3.45 30.71
N HIS A 406 -19.37 2.41 31.53
CA HIS A 406 -19.50 2.52 32.97
C HIS A 406 -18.18 3.04 33.58
N SER A 407 -18.24 3.59 34.79
CA SER A 407 -17.07 4.18 35.47
C SER A 407 -15.87 3.23 35.52
N HIS A 408 -16.08 1.93 35.78
CA HIS A 408 -15.01 0.93 35.83
C HIS A 408 -14.39 0.61 34.46
N GLU A 409 -15.16 0.71 33.36
CA GLU A 409 -14.67 0.53 31.98
C GLU A 409 -13.85 1.76 31.55
N LEU A 410 -14.33 2.95 31.90
CA LEU A 410 -13.63 4.21 31.64
C LEU A 410 -12.34 4.34 32.47
N ASP A 411 -12.35 3.84 33.71
CA ASP A 411 -11.15 3.72 34.54
C ASP A 411 -10.16 2.73 33.94
N ALA A 412 -10.59 1.55 33.49
CA ALA A 412 -9.70 0.59 32.81
C ALA A 412 -9.06 1.16 31.53
N LEU A 413 -9.81 1.92 30.72
CA LEU A 413 -9.26 2.67 29.57
C LEU A 413 -8.25 3.75 30.01
N THR A 414 -8.51 4.41 31.15
CA THR A 414 -7.61 5.44 31.69
C THR A 414 -6.33 4.83 32.28
N ASP A 415 -6.42 3.66 32.90
CA ASP A 415 -5.27 2.91 33.42
C ASP A 415 -4.41 2.32 32.27
N TYR A 416 -5.04 1.84 31.19
CA TYR A 416 -4.33 1.51 29.94
C TYR A 416 -3.62 2.74 29.37
N ALA A 417 -4.29 3.89 29.30
CA ALA A 417 -3.68 5.14 28.81
C ALA A 417 -2.51 5.60 29.70
N ALA A 418 -2.59 5.38 31.02
CA ALA A 418 -1.50 5.69 31.96
C ALA A 418 -0.29 4.77 31.75
N ALA A 419 -0.52 3.47 31.55
CA ALA A 419 0.54 2.50 31.23
C ALA A 419 1.19 2.79 29.87
N ASP A 420 0.39 3.16 28.86
CA ASP A 420 0.87 3.60 27.54
C ASP A 420 1.71 4.88 27.64
N TYR A 421 1.25 5.89 28.38
CA TYR A 421 2.00 7.12 28.61
C TYR A 421 3.38 6.86 29.23
N LEU A 422 3.50 5.98 30.23
CA LEU A 422 4.78 5.62 30.84
C LEU A 422 5.78 4.96 29.86
N CYS A 423 5.29 4.36 28.78
CA CYS A 423 6.14 3.80 27.72
C CYS A 423 6.71 4.88 26.77
N LEU A 424 6.11 6.06 26.73
CA LEU A 424 6.47 7.14 25.80
C LEU A 424 7.68 7.97 26.31
N PRO A 425 8.40 8.68 25.42
CA PRO A 425 9.42 9.66 25.81
C PRO A 425 8.87 10.78 26.70
N GLU A 426 7.63 11.22 26.48
CA GLU A 426 6.97 12.29 27.24
C GLU A 426 6.82 11.98 28.74
N ALA A 427 6.92 10.71 29.15
CA ALA A 427 6.93 10.33 30.57
C ALA A 427 8.28 10.57 31.26
N ASP A 428 9.37 10.88 30.55
CA ASP A 428 10.67 11.12 31.20
C ASP A 428 10.61 12.28 32.22
N GLU A 429 9.68 13.24 32.08
CA GLU A 429 9.38 14.27 33.11
C GLU A 429 8.89 13.66 34.44
N LEU A 430 8.01 12.66 34.40
CA LEU A 430 7.55 11.99 35.62
C LEU A 430 8.64 11.11 36.23
N LEU A 431 9.54 10.59 35.39
CA LEU A 431 10.56 9.60 35.76
C LEU A 431 11.91 10.23 36.17
N GLN A 432 12.07 11.56 36.14
CA GLN A 432 13.35 12.26 36.42
C GLN A 432 14.02 11.86 37.74
N ASN A 433 13.23 11.49 38.76
CA ASN A 433 13.73 11.12 40.09
C ASN A 433 14.27 9.69 40.18
N LEU A 434 14.24 8.91 39.09
CA LEU A 434 14.69 7.52 39.04
C LEU A 434 16.05 7.37 38.33
N GLY A 435 16.88 6.46 38.84
CA GLY A 435 18.10 6.04 38.16
C GLY A 435 17.82 5.48 36.76
N VAL A 436 18.82 5.53 35.87
CA VAL A 436 18.68 5.07 34.47
C VAL A 436 18.20 3.61 34.40
N HIS A 437 18.76 2.76 35.26
CA HIS A 437 18.38 1.35 35.39
C HIS A 437 16.90 1.20 35.82
N ASP A 438 16.48 1.92 36.87
CA ASP A 438 15.11 1.83 37.41
C ASP A 438 14.07 2.37 36.42
N ARG A 439 14.41 3.40 35.65
CA ARG A 439 13.57 3.88 34.54
C ARG A 439 13.36 2.82 33.46
N GLN A 440 14.41 2.10 33.09
CA GLN A 440 14.32 1.01 32.11
C GLN A 440 13.49 -0.16 32.65
N GLN A 441 13.70 -0.56 33.91
CA GLN A 441 12.92 -1.61 34.56
C GLN A 441 11.44 -1.23 34.68
N LEU A 442 11.12 0.00 35.08
CA LEU A 442 9.74 0.49 35.18
C LEU A 442 9.06 0.56 33.80
N ARG A 443 9.77 0.97 32.75
CA ARG A 443 9.25 0.96 31.37
C ARG A 443 8.89 -0.46 30.90
N GLN A 444 9.74 -1.44 31.16
CA GLN A 444 9.44 -2.86 30.84
C GLN A 444 8.21 -3.39 31.61
N GLN A 445 8.05 -2.99 32.86
CA GLN A 445 6.87 -3.33 33.66
C GLN A 445 5.59 -2.64 33.15
N ALA A 446 5.67 -1.35 32.79
CA ALA A 446 4.57 -0.59 32.21
C ALA A 446 4.14 -1.16 30.84
N GLU A 447 5.10 -1.54 29.98
CA GLU A 447 4.84 -2.18 28.69
C GLU A 447 4.13 -3.53 28.86
N SER A 448 4.58 -4.35 29.81
CA SER A 448 3.94 -5.62 30.16
C SER A 448 2.52 -5.43 30.69
N ARG A 449 2.29 -4.40 31.53
CA ARG A 449 0.98 -4.04 32.07
C ARG A 449 0.04 -3.53 30.96
N ARG A 450 0.54 -2.68 30.07
CA ARG A 450 -0.17 -2.18 28.88
C ARG A 450 -0.64 -3.32 27.99
N ALA A 451 0.24 -4.24 27.61
CA ALA A 451 -0.09 -5.38 26.74
C ALA A 451 -1.12 -6.34 27.38
N MET A 452 -1.12 -6.46 28.71
CA MET A 452 -2.17 -7.19 29.44
C MET A 452 -3.52 -6.47 29.37
N MET A 453 -3.54 -5.15 29.64
CA MET A 453 -4.75 -4.33 29.62
C MET A 453 -5.34 -4.17 28.21
N GLU A 454 -4.50 -4.09 27.17
CA GLU A 454 -4.91 -3.88 25.78
C GLU A 454 -5.96 -4.89 25.33
N ARG A 455 -5.75 -6.18 25.62
CA ARG A 455 -6.69 -7.25 25.29
C ARG A 455 -8.05 -7.04 25.96
N SER A 456 -8.07 -6.63 27.23
CA SER A 456 -9.31 -6.36 27.97
C SER A 456 -10.05 -5.12 27.46
N VAL A 457 -9.31 -4.07 27.05
CA VAL A 457 -9.90 -2.87 26.46
C VAL A 457 -10.46 -3.15 25.08
N VAL A 458 -9.75 -3.93 24.25
CA VAL A 458 -10.24 -4.37 22.93
C VAL A 458 -11.49 -5.24 23.07
N GLU A 459 -11.52 -6.22 23.95
CA GLU A 459 -12.71 -7.06 24.19
C GLU A 459 -13.91 -6.22 24.68
N SER A 460 -13.68 -5.24 25.56
CA SER A 460 -14.71 -4.30 26.00
C SER A 460 -15.24 -3.47 24.83
N LEU A 461 -14.36 -2.89 24.01
CA LEU A 461 -14.76 -2.10 22.83
C LEU A 461 -15.57 -2.93 21.83
N SER A 462 -15.16 -4.17 21.52
CA SER A 462 -15.91 -5.06 20.63
C SER A 462 -17.34 -5.30 21.14
N ARG A 463 -17.52 -5.45 22.46
CA ARG A 463 -18.84 -5.60 23.09
C ARG A 463 -19.66 -4.30 23.08
N LEU A 464 -19.01 -3.14 23.28
CA LEU A 464 -19.65 -1.82 23.32
C LEU A 464 -20.18 -1.37 21.95
N TYR A 465 -19.50 -1.73 20.87
CA TYR A 465 -19.89 -1.39 19.49
C TYR A 465 -20.71 -2.49 18.79
N GLY A 466 -20.45 -3.76 19.11
CA GLY A 466 -21.13 -4.92 18.52
C GLY A 466 -22.45 -5.25 19.24
N ASP A 467 -22.34 -5.90 20.39
CA ASP A 467 -23.51 -6.48 21.10
C ASP A 467 -24.40 -5.42 21.76
N GLN A 468 -23.78 -4.41 22.36
CA GLN A 468 -24.42 -3.37 23.18
C GLN A 468 -24.57 -2.02 22.45
N GLY A 469 -24.02 -1.91 21.25
CA GLY A 469 -24.10 -0.72 20.41
C GLY A 469 -25.42 -0.61 19.65
N ASP A 470 -25.60 0.54 19.01
CA ASP A 470 -26.75 0.87 18.18
C ASP A 470 -26.30 1.53 16.86
N LEU A 471 -27.15 1.47 15.85
CA LEU A 471 -26.84 1.89 14.49
C LEU A 471 -27.97 2.73 13.93
N TYR A 472 -27.68 4.01 13.65
CA TYR A 472 -28.64 4.94 13.10
C TYR A 472 -28.30 5.30 11.65
N ALA A 473 -29.05 4.73 10.71
CA ALA A 473 -28.95 5.03 9.29
C ALA A 473 -29.80 6.24 8.89
N PHE A 474 -29.27 7.07 7.99
CA PHE A 474 -30.01 8.19 7.39
C PHE A 474 -30.94 7.74 6.25
N THR A 475 -31.13 6.43 6.07
CA THR A 475 -31.90 5.84 4.96
C THR A 475 -32.93 4.83 5.47
N ASP A 476 -34.19 4.98 5.02
CA ASP A 476 -35.30 4.14 5.47
C ASP A 476 -35.18 2.69 5.03
N GLY A 477 -35.57 1.78 5.94
CA GLY A 477 -35.60 0.35 5.68
C GLY A 477 -34.22 -0.28 5.47
N LEU A 478 -33.14 0.37 5.89
CA LEU A 478 -31.82 -0.23 5.96
C LEU A 478 -31.69 -1.02 7.27
N THR A 479 -31.73 -2.35 7.17
CA THR A 479 -31.37 -3.24 8.29
C THR A 479 -29.86 -3.33 8.38
N LEU A 480 -29.30 -3.10 9.56
CA LEU A 480 -27.87 -3.20 9.84
C LEU A 480 -27.66 -4.15 11.01
N ASP A 481 -26.59 -4.95 10.93
CA ASP A 481 -26.12 -5.79 12.04
C ASP A 481 -24.59 -5.86 12.01
N VAL A 482 -24.01 -5.86 13.21
CA VAL A 482 -22.56 -5.86 13.51
C VAL A 482 -22.23 -6.83 14.65
N ARG A 483 -23.21 -7.60 15.13
CA ARG A 483 -23.04 -8.54 16.24
C ARG A 483 -22.26 -9.78 15.82
N GLY A 484 -21.41 -10.29 16.71
CA GLY A 484 -20.60 -11.48 16.44
C GLY A 484 -19.54 -11.32 15.34
N HIS A 485 -19.25 -10.10 14.90
CA HIS A 485 -18.24 -9.77 13.90
C HIS A 485 -17.14 -8.88 14.49
N GLU A 486 -15.92 -9.00 13.95
CA GLU A 486 -14.84 -8.06 14.25
C GLU A 486 -15.20 -6.63 13.78
N LEU A 487 -14.59 -5.62 14.40
CA LEU A 487 -14.96 -4.22 14.13
C LEU A 487 -14.58 -3.78 12.70
N ASP A 488 -13.51 -4.32 12.11
CA ASP A 488 -13.11 -4.05 10.73
C ASP A 488 -14.08 -4.68 9.70
N GLU A 489 -14.54 -5.91 9.96
CA GLU A 489 -15.53 -6.60 9.13
C GLU A 489 -16.88 -5.89 9.21
N SER A 490 -17.29 -5.52 10.44
CA SER A 490 -18.48 -4.72 10.71
C SER A 490 -18.47 -3.42 9.91
N LEU A 491 -17.37 -2.65 9.95
CA LEU A 491 -17.23 -1.40 9.19
C LEU A 491 -17.43 -1.60 7.67
N LYS A 492 -16.85 -2.67 7.11
CA LYS A 492 -16.97 -3.01 5.68
C LYS A 492 -18.40 -3.44 5.34
N ARG A 493 -19.05 -4.22 6.21
CA ARG A 493 -20.45 -4.67 6.06
C ARG A 493 -21.45 -3.52 6.14
N LEU A 494 -21.24 -2.54 7.03
CA LEU A 494 -22.05 -1.32 7.12
C LEU A 494 -22.02 -0.55 5.78
N ALA A 495 -20.84 -0.36 5.20
CA ALA A 495 -20.69 0.28 3.89
C ALA A 495 -21.34 -0.54 2.75
N GLN A 496 -21.13 -1.86 2.71
CA GLN A 496 -21.75 -2.74 1.71
C GLN A 496 -23.28 -2.72 1.80
N SER A 497 -23.85 -2.80 3.00
CA SER A 497 -25.31 -2.77 3.23
C SER A 497 -25.92 -1.44 2.80
N MET A 498 -25.23 -0.31 3.07
CA MET A 498 -25.63 1.00 2.57
C MET A 498 -25.65 1.05 1.04
N LEU A 499 -24.60 0.52 0.39
CA LEU A 499 -24.49 0.47 -1.07
C LEU A 499 -25.56 -0.44 -1.71
N ASP A 500 -25.86 -1.60 -1.11
CA ASP A 500 -26.94 -2.49 -1.56
C ASP A 500 -28.31 -1.82 -1.48
N ARG A 501 -28.55 -1.00 -0.45
CA ARG A 501 -29.79 -0.22 -0.31
C ARG A 501 -29.84 1.01 -1.22
N TYR A 502 -28.71 1.63 -1.51
CA TYR A 502 -28.63 2.77 -2.44
C TYR A 502 -28.78 2.36 -3.90
N TYR A 503 -28.19 1.21 -4.27
CA TYR A 503 -28.06 0.75 -5.64
C TYR A 503 -28.51 -0.73 -5.76
N PRO A 504 -29.81 -1.00 -5.51
CA PRO A 504 -30.33 -2.37 -5.46
C PRO A 504 -30.18 -3.11 -6.79
N GLU A 505 -30.22 -2.39 -7.92
CA GLU A 505 -30.10 -2.97 -9.25
C GLU A 505 -28.66 -3.00 -9.79
N HIS A 506 -27.65 -2.59 -9.01
CA HIS A 506 -26.26 -2.77 -9.43
C HIS A 506 -25.94 -4.27 -9.59
N PRO A 507 -25.33 -4.68 -10.72
CA PRO A 507 -25.00 -6.08 -11.02
C PRO A 507 -23.82 -6.57 -10.17
N VAL A 508 -23.61 -7.89 -10.11
CA VAL A 508 -22.44 -8.48 -9.45
C VAL A 508 -21.42 -8.86 -10.52
N PHE A 509 -20.30 -8.14 -10.58
CA PHE A 509 -19.23 -8.43 -11.54
C PHE A 509 -18.30 -9.55 -11.05
N GLY A 510 -17.86 -10.42 -11.96
CA GLY A 510 -16.84 -11.45 -11.67
C GLY A 510 -15.42 -10.88 -11.58
N MET A 511 -15.15 -9.81 -12.32
CA MET A 511 -13.91 -9.04 -12.29
C MET A 511 -14.17 -7.54 -12.11
N PRO A 512 -13.21 -6.75 -11.61
CA PRO A 512 -13.38 -5.30 -11.53
C PRO A 512 -13.52 -4.66 -12.93
N PRO A 513 -14.51 -3.78 -13.16
CA PRO A 513 -14.79 -3.15 -14.45
C PRO A 513 -13.77 -2.05 -14.80
N LYS A 514 -12.53 -2.46 -15.05
CA LYS A 514 -11.42 -1.56 -15.41
C LYS A 514 -11.46 -1.22 -16.91
N ALA A 515 -10.95 -0.03 -17.25
CA ALA A 515 -10.98 0.50 -18.60
C ALA A 515 -10.42 -0.42 -19.72
N PRO A 516 -9.37 -1.25 -19.52
CA PRO A 516 -8.95 -2.22 -20.54
C PRO A 516 -10.03 -3.25 -20.84
N ALA A 517 -10.44 -4.06 -19.85
CA ALA A 517 -11.46 -5.10 -20.03
C ALA A 517 -12.82 -4.56 -20.52
N LEU A 518 -13.17 -3.32 -20.15
CA LEU A 518 -14.36 -2.65 -20.68
C LEU A 518 -14.20 -2.14 -22.12
N ARG A 519 -12.98 -1.81 -22.58
CA ARG A 519 -12.72 -1.54 -24.00
C ARG A 519 -12.80 -2.82 -24.81
N ASP A 520 -12.22 -3.91 -24.33
CA ASP A 520 -12.26 -5.21 -25.01
C ASP A 520 -13.72 -5.68 -25.17
N LEU A 521 -14.49 -5.65 -24.07
CA LEU A 521 -15.94 -5.87 -24.09
C LEU A 521 -16.68 -4.89 -25.02
N GLY A 522 -16.34 -3.60 -24.99
CA GLY A 522 -16.95 -2.56 -25.83
C GLY A 522 -16.67 -2.72 -27.32
N GLN A 523 -15.46 -3.16 -27.68
CA GLN A 523 -15.11 -3.50 -29.05
C GLN A 523 -15.92 -4.72 -29.51
N TRP A 524 -15.94 -5.80 -28.75
CA TRP A 524 -16.71 -7.00 -29.10
C TRP A 524 -18.21 -6.68 -29.26
N LEU A 525 -18.78 -5.90 -28.33
CA LEU A 525 -20.18 -5.48 -28.36
C LEU A 525 -20.52 -4.61 -29.57
N THR A 526 -19.64 -3.65 -29.92
CA THR A 526 -19.89 -2.75 -31.05
C THR A 526 -19.68 -3.42 -32.40
N GLU A 527 -18.65 -4.25 -32.55
CA GLU A 527 -18.45 -5.10 -33.75
C GLU A 527 -19.62 -6.09 -33.92
N THR A 528 -20.15 -6.66 -32.84
CA THR A 528 -21.32 -7.54 -32.89
C THR A 528 -22.62 -6.78 -33.19
N ALA A 529 -22.75 -5.52 -32.79
CA ALA A 529 -23.90 -4.67 -33.09
C ALA A 529 -24.01 -4.30 -34.57
N GLU A 530 -22.90 -4.35 -35.32
CA GLU A 530 -22.86 -4.17 -36.78
C GLU A 530 -23.27 -5.43 -37.57
N LEU A 531 -23.43 -6.59 -36.91
CA LEU A 531 -23.82 -7.84 -37.57
C LEU A 531 -25.36 -8.02 -37.65
N PRO A 532 -25.91 -8.51 -38.78
CA PRO A 532 -27.37 -8.69 -38.94
C PRO A 532 -28.03 -9.58 -37.89
N GLU A 533 -27.36 -10.65 -37.45
CA GLU A 533 -27.87 -11.58 -36.42
C GLU A 533 -27.64 -11.06 -34.99
N GLN A 534 -26.88 -9.97 -34.83
CA GLN A 534 -26.36 -9.47 -33.55
C GLN A 534 -25.72 -10.58 -32.70
N SER A 535 -25.02 -11.50 -33.36
CA SER A 535 -24.36 -12.65 -32.76
C SER A 535 -23.03 -12.93 -33.46
N ARG A 536 -22.01 -13.26 -32.67
CA ARG A 536 -20.64 -13.47 -33.11
C ARG A 536 -20.01 -14.61 -32.32
N ALA A 537 -19.03 -15.29 -32.90
CA ALA A 537 -18.14 -16.15 -32.14
C ALA A 537 -17.29 -15.31 -31.15
N PHE A 538 -16.80 -15.94 -30.10
CA PHE A 538 -15.84 -15.38 -29.16
C PHE A 538 -14.77 -16.45 -28.88
N ASP A 539 -13.56 -16.02 -28.56
CA ASP A 539 -12.44 -16.90 -28.21
C ASP A 539 -12.15 -16.87 -26.69
N ASP A 540 -11.08 -17.54 -26.27
CA ASP A 540 -10.67 -17.59 -24.86
C ASP A 540 -10.24 -16.21 -24.29
N VAL A 541 -9.85 -15.25 -25.16
CA VAL A 541 -9.47 -13.88 -24.76
C VAL A 541 -10.72 -13.06 -24.46
N ASP A 542 -11.69 -13.10 -25.38
CA ASP A 542 -12.98 -12.44 -25.25
C ASP A 542 -13.85 -13.05 -24.13
N SER A 543 -13.73 -14.37 -23.90
CA SER A 543 -14.62 -15.12 -23.00
C SER A 543 -14.77 -14.49 -21.63
N LYS A 544 -13.67 -14.00 -21.03
CA LYS A 544 -13.68 -13.49 -19.65
C LYS A 544 -14.36 -12.12 -19.50
N PRO A 545 -14.00 -11.07 -20.28
CA PRO A 545 -14.78 -9.82 -20.30
C PRO A 545 -16.26 -10.04 -20.62
N LEU A 546 -16.59 -10.95 -21.54
CA LEU A 546 -17.98 -11.24 -21.89
C LEU A 546 -18.75 -11.90 -20.73
N SER A 547 -18.17 -12.90 -20.06
CA SER A 547 -18.87 -13.64 -18.99
C SER A 547 -18.88 -12.91 -17.66
N GLU A 548 -17.80 -12.23 -17.27
CA GLU A 548 -17.65 -11.61 -15.94
C GLU A 548 -18.08 -10.14 -15.88
N LEU A 549 -18.27 -9.47 -17.04
CA LEU A 549 -18.77 -8.10 -17.14
C LEU A 549 -20.01 -8.00 -18.06
N GLY A 550 -19.92 -8.52 -19.29
CA GLY A 550 -20.99 -8.39 -20.30
C GLY A 550 -22.32 -9.06 -19.93
N VAL A 551 -22.27 -10.26 -19.37
CA VAL A 551 -23.46 -10.99 -18.87
C VAL A 551 -24.06 -10.33 -17.62
N PRO A 552 -23.29 -9.94 -16.57
CA PRO A 552 -23.82 -9.15 -15.46
C PRO A 552 -24.45 -7.81 -15.86
N LEU A 553 -23.93 -7.12 -16.88
CA LEU A 553 -24.54 -5.91 -17.45
C LEU A 553 -25.78 -6.20 -18.33
N GLU A 554 -26.16 -7.46 -18.51
CA GLU A 554 -27.28 -7.90 -19.36
C GLU A 554 -27.21 -7.33 -20.80
N LEU A 555 -26.00 -7.08 -21.32
CA LEU A 555 -25.79 -6.58 -22.69
C LEU A 555 -25.76 -7.71 -23.72
N LEU A 556 -25.49 -8.94 -23.26
CA LEU A 556 -25.35 -10.13 -24.10
C LEU A 556 -25.72 -11.41 -23.34
N ARG A 557 -25.97 -12.48 -24.10
CA ARG A 557 -26.09 -13.87 -23.63
C ARG A 557 -25.02 -14.72 -24.31
N LEU A 558 -24.37 -15.59 -23.57
CA LEU A 558 -23.38 -16.52 -24.09
C LEU A 558 -24.00 -17.90 -24.32
N GLY A 559 -23.77 -18.46 -25.50
CA GLY A 559 -23.84 -19.90 -25.77
C GLY A 559 -22.46 -20.55 -25.62
N GLN A 560 -22.30 -21.77 -26.13
CA GLN A 560 -21.04 -22.52 -26.01
C GLN A 560 -19.87 -21.92 -26.80
N THR A 561 -20.13 -21.34 -27.99
CA THR A 561 -19.09 -20.81 -28.90
C THR A 561 -19.49 -19.48 -29.57
N LYS A 562 -20.69 -18.97 -29.28
CA LYS A 562 -21.21 -17.71 -29.81
C LYS A 562 -21.91 -16.91 -28.72
N GLY A 563 -21.68 -15.59 -28.71
CA GLY A 563 -22.46 -14.64 -27.93
C GLY A 563 -23.54 -14.00 -28.80
N ARG A 564 -24.62 -13.52 -28.18
CA ARG A 564 -25.68 -12.75 -28.84
C ARG A 564 -26.07 -11.54 -27.99
N LEU A 565 -26.22 -10.37 -28.60
CA LEU A 565 -26.64 -9.16 -27.90
C LEU A 565 -28.04 -9.32 -27.30
N SER A 566 -28.27 -8.64 -26.18
CA SER A 566 -29.55 -8.59 -25.48
C SER A 566 -30.01 -7.14 -25.37
N THR A 567 -30.96 -6.76 -26.21
CA THR A 567 -31.46 -5.38 -26.34
C THR A 567 -32.68 -5.10 -25.47
N ASP A 568 -33.31 -6.14 -24.90
CA ASP A 568 -34.55 -6.08 -24.11
C ASP A 568 -34.28 -6.42 -22.62
N THR A 569 -33.37 -5.68 -21.98
CA THR A 569 -32.90 -5.93 -20.61
C THR A 569 -33.10 -4.70 -19.72
N ARG A 570 -33.01 -4.82 -18.39
CA ARG A 570 -33.43 -3.72 -17.49
C ARG A 570 -32.65 -2.43 -17.72
N TYR A 571 -31.34 -2.57 -17.90
CA TYR A 571 -30.45 -1.43 -18.16
C TYR A 571 -30.67 -0.85 -19.56
N MET A 572 -30.84 -1.70 -20.58
CA MET A 572 -31.10 -1.23 -21.94
C MET A 572 -32.47 -0.55 -22.08
N LYS A 573 -33.51 -1.03 -21.38
CA LYS A 573 -34.84 -0.38 -21.33
C LYS A 573 -34.75 1.01 -20.72
N ALA A 574 -34.13 1.15 -19.55
CA ALA A 574 -33.96 2.44 -18.88
C ALA A 574 -33.19 3.47 -19.72
N VAL A 575 -32.22 3.02 -20.53
CA VAL A 575 -31.52 3.87 -21.50
C VAL A 575 -32.38 4.18 -22.72
N GLN A 576 -33.07 3.18 -23.31
CA GLN A 576 -33.93 3.34 -24.48
C GLN A 576 -35.11 4.30 -24.25
N GLU A 577 -35.71 4.31 -23.05
CA GLU A 577 -36.75 5.26 -22.65
C GLU A 577 -36.30 6.73 -22.72
N LYS A 578 -34.99 7.00 -22.68
CA LYS A 578 -34.41 8.33 -22.84
C LYS A 578 -33.95 8.64 -24.27
N LEU A 579 -33.83 7.64 -25.16
CA LEU A 579 -33.33 7.78 -26.54
C LEU A 579 -34.44 8.18 -27.55
N VAL A 580 -35.30 9.11 -27.15
CA VAL A 580 -36.47 9.54 -27.94
C VAL A 580 -36.14 10.77 -28.79
N GLY A 581 -36.34 10.67 -30.11
CA GLY A 581 -36.12 11.76 -31.08
C GLY A 581 -34.92 11.54 -32.01
N GLU A 582 -34.65 12.54 -32.87
CA GLU A 582 -33.48 12.56 -33.77
C GLU A 582 -32.20 13.08 -33.09
N ARG A 583 -32.31 13.95 -32.08
CA ARG A 583 -31.18 14.49 -31.30
C ARG A 583 -31.47 14.35 -29.81
N VAL A 584 -30.56 13.72 -29.05
CA VAL A 584 -30.75 13.37 -27.64
C VAL A 584 -29.50 13.77 -26.83
N PRO A 585 -29.61 14.55 -25.74
CA PRO A 585 -28.46 14.82 -24.86
C PRO A 585 -28.09 13.55 -24.06
N TRP A 586 -26.80 13.28 -23.91
CA TRP A 586 -26.32 12.12 -23.14
C TRP A 586 -26.39 12.33 -21.63
N ASP A 587 -26.18 13.56 -21.15
CA ASP A 587 -26.03 13.85 -19.71
C ASP A 587 -27.18 13.29 -18.83
N PRO A 588 -28.47 13.38 -19.21
CA PRO A 588 -29.56 12.77 -18.42
C PRO A 588 -29.52 11.23 -18.37
N ILE A 589 -28.83 10.59 -19.30
CA ILE A 589 -28.60 9.14 -19.32
C ILE A 589 -27.38 8.79 -18.46
N ASP A 590 -26.31 9.61 -18.50
CA ASP A 590 -25.16 9.44 -17.61
C ASP A 590 -25.59 9.60 -16.14
N GLU A 591 -26.40 10.62 -15.82
CA GLU A 591 -26.98 10.85 -14.49
C GLU A 591 -27.86 9.69 -14.02
N LEU A 592 -28.72 9.14 -14.90
CA LEU A 592 -29.56 7.99 -14.60
C LEU A 592 -28.70 6.75 -14.25
N LEU A 593 -27.68 6.46 -15.05
CA LEU A 593 -26.78 5.33 -14.83
C LEU A 593 -25.86 5.54 -13.61
N ALA A 594 -25.47 6.79 -13.30
CA ALA A 594 -24.69 7.14 -12.12
C ALA A 594 -25.51 7.07 -10.81
N GLY A 595 -26.79 7.41 -10.89
CA GLY A 595 -27.70 7.53 -9.77
C GLY A 595 -28.38 6.22 -9.35
N LYS A 596 -29.50 6.35 -8.63
CA LYS A 596 -30.32 5.21 -8.21
C LYS A 596 -31.20 4.75 -9.39
N PRO A 597 -31.40 3.43 -9.60
CA PRO A 597 -30.97 2.31 -8.75
C PRO A 597 -29.62 1.66 -9.13
N TYR A 598 -28.85 2.26 -10.05
CA TYR A 598 -27.75 1.58 -10.75
C TYR A 598 -26.35 1.82 -10.18
N GLY A 599 -25.95 3.08 -9.93
CA GLY A 599 -24.67 3.42 -9.31
C GLY A 599 -23.43 3.19 -10.17
N PHE A 600 -23.51 3.19 -11.49
CA PHE A 600 -22.42 2.78 -12.38
C PHE A 600 -21.22 3.73 -12.36
N GLU A 601 -20.01 3.16 -12.30
CA GLU A 601 -18.74 3.90 -12.42
C GLU A 601 -18.58 4.50 -13.83
N PRO A 602 -17.87 5.65 -14.00
CA PRO A 602 -17.73 6.34 -15.29
C PRO A 602 -17.29 5.47 -16.48
N ALA A 603 -16.46 4.44 -16.23
CA ALA A 603 -16.01 3.52 -17.27
C ALA A 603 -17.13 2.60 -17.78
N VAL A 604 -18.07 2.20 -16.91
CA VAL A 604 -19.26 1.44 -17.31
C VAL A 604 -20.23 2.36 -18.06
N ARG A 605 -20.40 3.61 -17.63
CA ARG A 605 -21.30 4.55 -18.32
C ARG A 605 -20.81 4.92 -19.73
N SER A 606 -19.50 5.11 -19.91
CA SER A 606 -18.92 5.30 -21.25
C SER A 606 -19.01 4.04 -22.13
N LEU A 607 -18.99 2.83 -21.55
CA LEU A 607 -19.33 1.61 -22.29
C LEU A 607 -20.77 1.65 -22.82
N PHE A 608 -21.75 2.03 -22.00
CA PHE A 608 -23.13 2.21 -22.46
C PHE A 608 -23.23 3.26 -23.57
N LEU A 609 -22.59 4.43 -23.44
CA LEU A 609 -22.54 5.46 -24.48
C LEU A 609 -22.06 4.90 -25.82
N VAL A 610 -20.88 4.24 -25.82
CA VAL A 610 -20.24 3.68 -27.02
C VAL A 610 -21.11 2.59 -27.64
N PHE A 611 -21.63 1.68 -26.83
CA PHE A 611 -22.47 0.56 -27.30
C PHE A 611 -23.80 1.05 -27.88
N VAL A 612 -24.50 1.91 -27.16
CA VAL A 612 -25.81 2.49 -27.55
C VAL A 612 -25.70 3.31 -28.83
N ALA A 613 -24.64 4.12 -28.96
CA ALA A 613 -24.42 4.93 -30.14
C ALA A 613 -24.27 4.05 -31.40
N ARG A 614 -23.52 2.94 -31.30
CA ARG A 614 -23.38 1.98 -32.42
C ARG A 614 -24.67 1.18 -32.67
N LEU A 615 -25.25 0.59 -31.62
CA LEU A 615 -26.44 -0.27 -31.70
C LEU A 615 -27.67 0.43 -32.30
N HIS A 616 -27.90 1.71 -31.95
CA HIS A 616 -29.06 2.48 -32.40
C HIS A 616 -28.74 3.50 -33.51
N GLY A 617 -27.50 3.56 -33.98
CA GLY A 617 -27.10 4.38 -35.12
C GLY A 617 -27.04 5.89 -34.83
N PHE A 618 -26.51 6.27 -33.67
CA PHE A 618 -26.22 7.67 -33.35
C PHE A 618 -24.77 8.02 -33.66
N ARG A 619 -24.55 9.20 -34.26
CA ARG A 619 -23.27 9.89 -34.23
C ARG A 619 -23.22 10.72 -32.95
N VAL A 620 -22.07 10.73 -32.28
CA VAL A 620 -21.87 11.52 -31.06
C VAL A 620 -21.23 12.85 -31.44
N LEU A 621 -21.77 13.93 -30.90
CA LEU A 621 -21.29 15.30 -31.10
C LEU A 621 -20.87 15.88 -29.74
N GLU A 622 -19.81 16.69 -29.73
CA GLU A 622 -19.52 17.58 -28.59
C GLU A 622 -20.52 18.76 -28.59
N ALA A 623 -20.51 19.58 -27.53
CA ALA A 623 -21.47 20.67 -27.33
C ALA A 623 -21.43 21.77 -28.42
N ASP A 624 -20.32 21.88 -29.16
CA ASP A 624 -20.17 22.79 -30.31
C ASP A 624 -20.70 22.21 -31.63
N GLY A 625 -21.20 20.97 -31.61
CA GLY A 625 -21.69 20.25 -32.78
C GLY A 625 -20.61 19.50 -33.56
N THR A 626 -19.36 19.48 -33.09
CA THR A 626 -18.29 18.71 -33.77
C THR A 626 -18.46 17.21 -33.55
N PRO A 627 -18.36 16.38 -34.60
CA PRO A 627 -18.36 14.92 -34.45
C PRO A 627 -17.18 14.40 -33.62
N THR A 628 -17.48 13.54 -32.64
CA THR A 628 -16.50 12.93 -31.74
C THR A 628 -16.70 11.42 -31.71
N THR A 629 -15.61 10.67 -31.57
CA THR A 629 -15.69 9.22 -31.34
C THR A 629 -15.46 8.99 -29.85
N PRO A 630 -16.49 8.64 -29.06
CA PRO A 630 -16.31 8.30 -27.67
C PRO A 630 -15.53 6.99 -27.54
N GLU A 631 -14.70 6.92 -26.50
CA GLU A 631 -13.96 5.72 -26.11
C GLU A 631 -14.40 5.28 -24.71
N VAL A 632 -14.31 3.98 -24.44
CA VAL A 632 -14.62 3.43 -23.12
C VAL A 632 -13.48 3.78 -22.14
N GLY A 633 -13.80 4.56 -21.11
CA GLY A 633 -12.79 5.15 -20.23
C GLY A 633 -13.35 5.78 -18.95
N GLY A 634 -12.48 5.94 -17.95
CA GLY A 634 -12.86 6.43 -16.61
C GLY A 634 -13.13 7.93 -16.49
N LYS A 635 -13.20 8.69 -17.59
CA LYS A 635 -13.51 10.12 -17.59
C LYS A 635 -14.90 10.35 -18.17
N THR A 636 -15.78 10.99 -17.42
CA THR A 636 -17.03 11.54 -17.96
C THR A 636 -16.72 12.70 -18.92
N ARG A 637 -17.55 12.86 -19.95
CA ARG A 637 -17.64 14.06 -20.78
C ARG A 637 -19.07 14.57 -20.66
N ALA A 638 -19.24 15.88 -20.51
CA ALA A 638 -20.55 16.54 -20.37
C ALA A 638 -20.88 17.30 -21.66
N GLY A 639 -22.18 17.54 -21.91
CA GLY A 639 -22.65 18.26 -23.09
C GLY A 639 -22.60 17.45 -24.38
N LEU A 640 -22.47 16.11 -24.29
CA LEU A 640 -22.50 15.24 -25.47
C LEU A 640 -23.92 15.10 -26.03
N ILE A 641 -24.05 15.15 -27.36
CA ILE A 641 -25.33 15.01 -28.07
C ILE A 641 -25.25 13.79 -29.00
N LEU A 642 -26.25 12.90 -28.89
CA LEU A 642 -26.47 11.78 -29.79
C LEU A 642 -27.41 12.21 -30.92
N GLU A 643 -26.93 12.21 -32.16
CA GLU A 643 -27.70 12.55 -33.36
C GLU A 643 -27.89 11.31 -34.24
N ARG A 644 -29.14 10.99 -34.62
CA ARG A 644 -29.43 9.83 -35.48
C ARG A 644 -28.82 10.02 -36.86
N ALA A 645 -27.78 9.24 -37.16
CA ALA A 645 -27.14 9.30 -38.46
C ALA A 645 -28.04 8.64 -39.52
N ARG A 646 -28.19 9.31 -40.68
CA ARG A 646 -29.04 8.83 -41.76
C ARG A 646 -28.30 7.76 -42.56
N LEU A 647 -29.03 6.70 -42.89
CA LEU A 647 -28.58 5.62 -43.76
C LEU A 647 -29.17 5.81 -45.16
N LEU A 648 -28.40 5.51 -46.19
CA LEU A 648 -28.96 5.33 -47.55
C LEU A 648 -30.03 4.23 -47.54
N ASP A 649 -31.01 4.34 -48.46
CA ASP A 649 -31.93 3.23 -48.72
C ASP A 649 -31.20 2.02 -49.34
N VAL A 650 -31.89 0.88 -49.46
CA VAL A 650 -31.27 -0.37 -49.91
C VAL A 650 -30.81 -0.28 -51.37
N ALA A 651 -31.57 0.41 -52.23
CA ALA A 651 -31.23 0.57 -53.64
C ALA A 651 -30.02 1.52 -53.81
N ALA A 652 -30.03 2.66 -53.11
CA ALA A 652 -28.92 3.60 -53.11
C ALA A 652 -27.62 3.00 -52.53
N TRP A 653 -27.70 2.14 -51.49
CA TRP A 653 -26.53 1.43 -50.95
C TRP A 653 -25.98 0.40 -51.95
N ALA A 654 -26.83 -0.42 -52.57
CA ALA A 654 -26.41 -1.35 -53.62
C ALA A 654 -25.75 -0.61 -54.79
N ARG A 655 -26.39 0.46 -55.28
CA ARG A 655 -25.89 1.32 -56.35
C ARG A 655 -24.54 1.97 -56.03
N ALA A 656 -24.33 2.39 -54.77
CA ALA A 656 -23.04 2.92 -54.32
C ALA A 656 -21.94 1.83 -54.30
N ARG A 657 -22.29 0.59 -53.94
CA ARG A 657 -21.38 -0.58 -53.95
C ARG A 657 -20.97 -0.99 -55.36
N ASP A 658 -21.86 -0.83 -56.34
CA ASP A 658 -21.57 -1.16 -57.74
C ASP A 658 -20.80 -0.02 -58.44
N LEU A 659 -21.17 1.25 -58.18
CA LEU A 659 -20.55 2.41 -58.82
C LEU A 659 -19.11 2.68 -58.34
N GLY A 660 -18.82 2.48 -57.05
CA GLY A 660 -17.50 2.81 -56.48
C GLY A 660 -16.33 2.09 -57.17
N PRO A 661 -16.31 0.74 -57.23
CA PRO A 661 -15.27 -0.02 -57.92
C PRO A 661 -15.25 0.21 -59.43
N ALA A 662 -16.40 0.51 -60.03
CA ALA A 662 -16.51 0.83 -61.46
C ALA A 662 -15.87 2.18 -61.82
N LEU A 663 -15.83 3.14 -60.90
CA LEU A 663 -15.08 4.39 -61.05
C LEU A 663 -13.63 4.28 -60.55
N PHE A 664 -13.39 3.47 -59.52
CA PHE A 664 -12.11 3.39 -58.81
C PHE A 664 -11.63 1.93 -58.75
N PRO A 665 -10.93 1.44 -59.78
CA PRO A 665 -10.37 0.09 -59.80
C PRO A 665 -9.49 -0.17 -58.56
N GLY A 666 -9.76 -1.28 -57.86
CA GLY A 666 -9.08 -1.64 -56.61
C GLY A 666 -9.72 -1.10 -55.32
N LEU A 667 -10.79 -0.29 -55.40
CA LEU A 667 -11.57 0.09 -54.22
C LEU A 667 -12.28 -1.13 -53.62
N GLN A 668 -12.12 -1.36 -52.32
CA GLN A 668 -12.80 -2.46 -51.62
C GLN A 668 -14.31 -2.22 -51.57
N VAL A 669 -15.09 -3.22 -51.99
CA VAL A 669 -16.54 -3.22 -51.90
C VAL A 669 -16.95 -3.40 -50.43
N PRO A 670 -17.74 -2.49 -49.83
CA PRO A 670 -18.20 -2.67 -48.47
C PRO A 670 -19.31 -3.73 -48.41
N GLU A 671 -19.61 -4.21 -47.22
CA GLU A 671 -20.60 -5.26 -47.00
C GLU A 671 -21.99 -4.89 -47.53
N ALA A 672 -22.76 -5.91 -47.91
CA ALA A 672 -24.14 -5.71 -48.37
C ALA A 672 -25.07 -5.20 -47.25
N HIS A 673 -24.74 -5.49 -45.99
CA HIS A 673 -25.43 -4.91 -44.83
C HIS A 673 -25.03 -3.44 -44.66
N ARG A 674 -26.00 -2.53 -44.59
CA ARG A 674 -25.71 -1.11 -44.33
C ARG A 674 -25.59 -0.87 -42.83
N THR A 675 -24.45 -0.37 -42.41
CA THR A 675 -24.24 0.22 -41.07
C THR A 675 -23.70 1.63 -41.25
N ILE A 676 -23.86 2.50 -40.25
CA ILE A 676 -23.33 3.87 -40.32
C ILE A 676 -21.80 3.84 -40.40
N SER A 677 -21.15 2.95 -39.65
CA SER A 677 -19.70 2.77 -39.74
C SER A 677 -19.24 2.24 -41.10
N ALA A 678 -20.01 1.39 -41.78
CA ALA A 678 -19.71 0.96 -43.14
C ALA A 678 -19.91 2.11 -44.15
N GLN A 679 -20.98 2.90 -43.99
CA GLN A 679 -21.27 4.06 -44.83
C GLN A 679 -20.19 5.16 -44.68
N ASP A 680 -19.83 5.52 -43.45
CA ASP A 680 -18.82 6.53 -43.14
C ASP A 680 -17.42 6.08 -43.63
N ARG A 681 -17.02 4.82 -43.35
CA ARG A 681 -15.75 4.25 -43.88
C ARG A 681 -15.72 4.26 -45.40
N TYR A 682 -16.82 3.86 -46.06
CA TYR A 682 -16.88 3.82 -47.51
C TYR A 682 -16.85 5.22 -48.13
N VAL A 683 -17.47 6.22 -47.50
CA VAL A 683 -17.34 7.62 -47.92
C VAL A 683 -15.91 8.11 -47.84
N GLU A 684 -15.17 7.83 -46.76
CA GLU A 684 -13.77 8.26 -46.69
C GLU A 684 -12.89 7.56 -47.74
N ALA A 685 -13.13 6.27 -48.01
CA ALA A 685 -12.45 5.57 -49.09
C ALA A 685 -12.78 6.16 -50.48
N LEU A 686 -14.05 6.50 -50.74
CA LEU A 686 -14.51 7.19 -51.95
C LEU A 686 -13.95 8.62 -52.05
N ARG A 687 -13.85 9.37 -50.94
CA ARG A 687 -13.24 10.70 -50.87
C ARG A 687 -11.76 10.65 -51.24
N ALA A 688 -11.02 9.69 -50.69
CA ALA A 688 -9.60 9.49 -51.00
C ALA A 688 -9.39 9.15 -52.48
N ALA A 689 -10.08 8.12 -52.99
CA ALA A 689 -9.99 7.70 -54.39
C ALA A 689 -10.49 8.78 -55.37
N GLY A 690 -11.63 9.41 -55.06
CA GLY A 690 -12.22 10.49 -55.85
C GLY A 690 -11.32 11.73 -55.92
N LYS A 691 -10.66 12.10 -54.83
CA LYS A 691 -9.66 13.18 -54.82
C LYS A 691 -8.47 12.86 -55.72
N GLN A 692 -7.93 11.64 -55.63
CA GLN A 692 -6.80 11.21 -56.46
C GLN A 692 -7.17 11.17 -57.96
N ALA A 693 -8.31 10.57 -58.31
CA ALA A 693 -8.81 10.52 -59.68
C ALA A 693 -9.09 11.94 -60.22
N ARG A 694 -9.67 12.83 -59.41
CA ARG A 694 -9.89 14.23 -59.78
C ARG A 694 -8.58 14.97 -60.05
N THR A 695 -7.53 14.76 -59.24
CA THR A 695 -6.19 15.30 -59.51
C THR A 695 -5.61 14.76 -60.83
N HIS A 696 -5.79 13.46 -61.11
CA HIS A 696 -5.34 12.87 -62.38
C HIS A 696 -6.07 13.46 -63.59
N LEU A 697 -7.40 13.63 -63.52
CA LEU A 697 -8.20 14.22 -64.59
C LEU A 697 -7.91 15.72 -64.78
N GLN A 698 -7.70 16.47 -63.69
CA GLN A 698 -7.32 17.88 -63.75
C GLN A 698 -5.95 18.06 -64.42
N HIS A 699 -4.98 17.24 -64.06
CA HIS A 699 -3.64 17.22 -64.66
C HIS A 699 -3.70 16.80 -66.13
N LEU A 700 -4.47 15.75 -66.45
CA LEU A 700 -4.71 15.29 -67.82
C LEU A 700 -5.33 16.39 -68.67
N HIS A 701 -6.33 17.12 -68.15
CA HIS A 701 -6.93 18.26 -68.83
C HIS A 701 -5.91 19.39 -69.03
N SER A 702 -5.17 19.81 -67.99
CA SER A 702 -4.19 20.90 -68.12
C SER A 702 -3.06 20.59 -69.09
N VAL A 703 -2.50 19.37 -69.05
CA VAL A 703 -1.42 18.97 -69.96
C VAL A 703 -1.96 18.73 -71.38
N THR A 704 -3.19 18.26 -71.56
CA THR A 704 -3.79 18.17 -72.91
C THR A 704 -3.99 19.56 -73.53
N VAL A 705 -4.45 20.55 -72.75
CA VAL A 705 -4.54 21.95 -73.18
C VAL A 705 -3.15 22.53 -73.51
N GLU A 706 -2.15 22.29 -72.65
CA GLU A 706 -0.77 22.73 -72.86
C GLU A 706 -0.15 22.12 -74.14
N LEU A 707 -0.33 20.82 -74.35
CA LEU A 707 0.24 20.10 -75.48
C LEU A 707 -0.47 20.40 -76.80
N LEU A 708 -1.78 20.65 -76.83
CA LEU A 708 -2.54 20.86 -78.07
C LEU A 708 -2.80 22.34 -78.42
N GLY A 709 -2.80 23.26 -77.45
CA GLY A 709 -3.11 24.68 -77.67
C GLY A 709 -4.46 24.90 -78.34
N ASP A 710 -4.51 25.78 -79.34
CA ASP A 710 -5.71 26.06 -80.16
C ASP A 710 -6.20 24.83 -80.96
N GLY A 711 -5.37 23.80 -81.10
CA GLY A 711 -5.71 22.53 -81.76
C GLY A 711 -6.35 21.49 -80.84
N ALA A 712 -6.77 21.86 -79.63
CA ALA A 712 -7.38 20.92 -78.68
C ALA A 712 -8.83 20.57 -79.06
N VAL A 713 -9.15 19.28 -79.10
CA VAL A 713 -10.51 18.79 -79.45
C VAL A 713 -11.49 19.12 -78.31
N PRO A 714 -12.54 19.95 -78.53
CA PRO A 714 -13.43 20.39 -77.45
C PRO A 714 -14.13 19.24 -76.74
N GLY A 715 -14.67 18.27 -77.48
CA GLY A 715 -15.45 17.17 -76.92
C GLY A 715 -14.73 16.35 -75.85
N ARG A 716 -13.42 16.10 -76.00
CA ARG A 716 -12.63 15.38 -74.99
C ARG A 716 -12.30 16.24 -73.79
N LEU A 717 -11.98 17.53 -73.98
CA LEU A 717 -11.78 18.44 -72.86
C LEU A 717 -13.06 18.62 -72.04
N ASP A 718 -14.22 18.70 -72.70
CA ASP A 718 -15.51 18.78 -72.04
C ASP A 718 -15.88 17.48 -71.31
N THR A 719 -15.58 16.31 -71.91
CA THR A 719 -15.66 15.01 -71.23
C THR A 719 -14.83 14.97 -69.94
N LEU A 720 -13.59 15.49 -69.97
CA LEU A 720 -12.75 15.59 -68.76
C LEU A 720 -13.31 16.58 -67.73
N LYS A 721 -13.83 17.74 -68.15
CA LYS A 721 -14.50 18.71 -67.26
C LYS A 721 -15.72 18.10 -66.57
N ASP A 722 -16.55 17.37 -67.32
CA ASP A 722 -17.75 16.72 -66.78
C ASP A 722 -17.40 15.57 -65.82
N ALA A 723 -16.36 14.77 -66.10
CA ALA A 723 -15.83 13.80 -65.14
C ALA A 723 -15.37 14.48 -63.83
N ILE A 724 -14.60 15.57 -63.93
CA ILE A 724 -14.13 16.37 -62.77
C ILE A 724 -15.31 16.96 -61.98
N LYS A 725 -16.37 17.39 -62.67
CA LYS A 725 -17.59 17.96 -62.09
C LYS A 725 -18.42 16.90 -61.35
N ARG A 726 -18.62 15.72 -61.93
CA ARG A 726 -19.37 14.62 -61.28
C ARG A 726 -18.66 14.03 -60.06
N LEU A 727 -17.34 14.17 -59.98
CA LEU A 727 -16.54 13.83 -58.79
C LEU A 727 -16.54 14.93 -57.71
N ALA A 728 -17.04 16.13 -57.98
CA ALA A 728 -16.99 17.25 -57.04
C ALA A 728 -17.64 16.98 -55.66
N PRO A 729 -18.76 16.25 -55.52
CA PRO A 729 -19.35 15.94 -54.22
C PRO A 729 -18.43 15.13 -53.29
N LEU A 730 -17.50 14.34 -53.84
CA LEU A 730 -16.50 13.59 -53.06
C LEU A 730 -15.34 14.48 -52.58
N ALA A 731 -15.27 15.75 -52.99
CA ALA A 731 -14.35 16.74 -52.47
C ALA A 731 -14.97 17.65 -51.39
N GLU A 732 -16.28 17.51 -51.10
CA GLU A 732 -16.97 18.27 -50.07
C GLU A 732 -16.81 17.65 -48.68
N SER A 733 -16.42 18.48 -47.70
CA SER A 733 -16.50 18.14 -46.28
C SER A 733 -17.96 18.17 -45.82
N GLY A 734 -18.43 17.10 -45.18
CA GLY A 734 -19.81 16.99 -44.71
C GLY A 734 -20.20 15.57 -44.33
N ASP A 735 -21.46 15.39 -43.93
CA ASP A 735 -22.01 14.08 -43.57
C ASP A 735 -21.98 13.07 -44.74
N ALA A 736 -21.74 11.80 -44.41
CA ALA A 736 -21.62 10.69 -45.35
C ALA A 736 -22.89 10.43 -46.16
N HIS A 737 -24.08 10.51 -45.54
CA HIS A 737 -25.34 10.31 -46.26
C HIS A 737 -25.57 11.43 -47.27
N ALA A 738 -25.33 12.69 -46.87
CA ALA A 738 -25.40 13.82 -47.78
C ALA A 738 -24.37 13.72 -48.93
N ALA A 739 -23.13 13.33 -48.63
CA ALA A 739 -22.07 13.17 -49.62
C ALA A 739 -22.40 12.07 -50.65
N LEU A 740 -22.82 10.88 -50.19
CA LEU A 740 -23.23 9.80 -51.10
C LEU A 740 -24.47 10.16 -51.91
N THR A 741 -25.47 10.79 -51.30
CA THR A 741 -26.71 11.17 -52.01
C THR A 741 -26.41 12.18 -53.12
N LYS A 742 -25.58 13.19 -52.84
CA LYS A 742 -25.10 14.14 -53.86
C LYS A 742 -24.28 13.45 -54.96
N TRP A 743 -23.34 12.58 -54.58
CA TRP A 743 -22.48 11.85 -55.52
C TRP A 743 -23.29 10.92 -56.43
N LEU A 744 -24.14 10.06 -55.87
CA LEU A 744 -25.05 9.19 -56.62
C LEU A 744 -25.99 9.97 -57.54
N GLY A 745 -26.36 11.21 -57.18
CA GLY A 745 -27.15 12.10 -58.02
C GLY A 745 -26.39 12.72 -59.20
N GLN A 746 -25.05 12.71 -59.21
CA GLN A 746 -24.23 13.17 -60.35
C GLN A 746 -24.01 12.10 -61.42
N TRP A 747 -24.26 10.83 -61.09
CA TRP A 747 -24.07 9.70 -61.99
C TRP A 747 -25.44 9.14 -62.43
N PRO A 748 -25.66 8.84 -63.72
CA PRO A 748 -26.86 8.14 -64.18
C PRO A 748 -26.79 6.65 -63.77
N ASP A 749 -27.95 5.99 -63.69
CA ASP A 749 -28.03 4.56 -63.42
C ASP A 749 -27.88 3.72 -64.70
N ASP A 750 -26.81 4.01 -65.42
CA ASP A 750 -26.46 3.42 -66.71
C ASP A 750 -25.02 2.93 -66.67
N ALA A 751 -24.83 1.62 -66.87
CA ALA A 751 -23.51 1.00 -66.90
C ALA A 751 -22.69 1.33 -68.16
N THR A 752 -23.34 1.83 -69.22
CA THR A 752 -22.71 2.19 -70.50
C THR A 752 -22.18 3.64 -70.54
N ASP A 753 -22.33 4.39 -69.44
CA ASP A 753 -21.82 5.76 -69.31
C ASP A 753 -20.29 5.84 -69.45
N LEU A 754 -19.84 6.39 -70.59
CA LEU A 754 -18.44 6.57 -70.98
C LEU A 754 -17.60 7.38 -69.98
N LEU A 755 -18.24 8.18 -69.10
CA LEU A 755 -17.53 8.88 -68.05
C LEU A 755 -17.06 7.94 -66.94
N ARG A 756 -17.68 6.77 -66.76
CA ARG A 756 -17.23 5.75 -65.79
C ARG A 756 -15.86 5.22 -66.19
N THR A 757 -15.72 4.77 -67.43
CA THR A 757 -14.44 4.33 -68.01
C THR A 757 -13.40 5.44 -68.02
N THR A 758 -13.80 6.69 -68.31
CA THR A 758 -12.90 7.86 -68.29
C THR A 758 -12.30 8.13 -66.90
N VAL A 759 -13.09 7.96 -65.82
CA VAL A 759 -12.58 8.10 -64.44
C VAL A 759 -11.69 6.91 -64.06
N ALA A 760 -12.10 5.68 -64.37
CA ALA A 760 -11.33 4.47 -64.06
C ALA A 760 -9.94 4.46 -64.74
N ASP A 761 -9.87 4.92 -65.99
CA ASP A 761 -8.62 5.01 -66.75
C ASP A 761 -7.75 6.24 -66.41
N ALA A 762 -8.21 7.15 -65.55
CA ALA A 762 -7.57 8.46 -65.35
C ALA A 762 -6.07 8.39 -64.99
N ALA A 763 -5.66 7.37 -64.21
CA ALA A 763 -4.26 7.15 -63.86
C ALA A 763 -3.40 6.69 -65.07
N ARG A 764 -3.90 5.71 -65.83
CA ARG A 764 -3.28 5.19 -67.07
C ARG A 764 -3.17 6.29 -68.12
N ALA A 765 -4.24 7.05 -68.31
CA ALA A 765 -4.31 8.17 -69.24
C ALA A 765 -3.31 9.28 -68.85
N ARG A 766 -3.26 9.66 -67.57
CA ARG A 766 -2.25 10.61 -67.07
C ARG A 766 -0.82 10.15 -67.40
N GLN A 767 -0.48 8.91 -67.07
CA GLN A 767 0.86 8.37 -67.33
C GLN A 767 1.24 8.41 -68.81
N ALA A 768 0.29 8.09 -69.71
CA ALA A 768 0.51 8.19 -71.15
C ALA A 768 0.76 9.65 -71.60
N VAL A 769 -0.03 10.63 -71.14
CA VAL A 769 0.17 12.04 -71.51
C VAL A 769 1.48 12.61 -70.95
N ASP A 770 1.85 12.25 -69.72
CA ASP A 770 3.12 12.64 -69.11
C ASP A 770 4.34 12.06 -69.86
N GLY A 771 4.14 10.98 -70.63
CA GLY A 771 5.17 10.38 -71.49
C GLY A 771 5.48 11.14 -72.79
N VAL A 772 4.68 12.15 -73.19
CA VAL A 772 4.91 12.89 -74.45
C VAL A 772 6.21 13.70 -74.36
N TYR A 773 7.18 13.41 -75.23
CA TYR A 773 8.51 14.01 -75.18
C TYR A 773 8.52 15.44 -75.75
N ARG A 774 8.27 16.39 -74.83
CA ARG A 774 8.14 17.83 -75.07
C ARG A 774 9.22 18.46 -75.98
N PRO A 775 10.53 18.13 -75.88
CA PRO A 775 11.54 18.71 -76.77
C PRO A 775 11.31 18.37 -78.24
N SER A 776 10.98 17.12 -78.59
CA SER A 776 10.71 16.75 -79.98
C SER A 776 9.48 17.47 -80.53
N LEU A 777 8.40 17.57 -79.74
CA LEU A 777 7.22 18.38 -80.09
C LEU A 777 7.59 19.85 -80.36
N GLY A 778 8.47 20.42 -79.53
CA GLY A 778 9.00 21.77 -79.71
C GLY A 778 9.83 21.96 -80.97
N HIS A 779 10.51 20.92 -81.47
CA HIS A 779 11.22 20.96 -82.75
C HIS A 779 10.28 20.81 -83.94
N VAL A 780 9.31 19.89 -83.89
CA VAL A 780 8.25 19.72 -84.90
C VAL A 780 7.53 21.06 -85.16
N ARG A 781 7.13 21.76 -84.08
CA ARG A 781 6.40 23.05 -84.15
C ARG A 781 7.18 24.22 -84.74
N LYS A 782 8.51 24.24 -84.59
CA LYS A 782 9.37 25.37 -85.02
C LYS A 782 9.76 25.31 -86.50
N VAL A 783 9.27 24.32 -87.25
CA VAL A 783 9.59 24.13 -88.67
C VAL A 783 8.87 25.18 -89.52
N ALA A 784 9.66 26.00 -90.22
CA ALA A 784 9.14 27.06 -91.09
C ALA A 784 8.26 26.51 -92.23
N ALA A 785 7.25 27.28 -92.65
CA ALA A 785 6.23 26.86 -93.62
C ALA A 785 6.78 26.46 -95.01
N HIS A 786 7.98 26.90 -95.37
CA HIS A 786 8.64 26.58 -96.66
C HIS A 786 9.70 25.46 -96.53
N HIS A 787 9.83 24.82 -95.37
CA HIS A 787 10.80 23.75 -95.17
C HIS A 787 10.33 22.43 -95.82
N PRO A 788 11.21 21.65 -96.51
CA PRO A 788 10.79 20.43 -97.21
C PRO A 788 10.12 19.37 -96.32
N LEU A 789 10.48 19.32 -95.03
CA LEU A 789 9.89 18.39 -94.06
C LEU A 789 8.60 18.91 -93.38
N ARG A 790 8.04 20.06 -93.79
CA ARG A 790 6.88 20.66 -93.12
C ARG A 790 5.65 19.74 -93.12
N ALA A 791 5.36 19.07 -94.24
CA ALA A 791 4.22 18.17 -94.34
C ALA A 791 4.30 17.00 -93.33
N GLU A 792 5.49 16.44 -93.10
CA GLU A 792 5.69 15.38 -92.10
C GLU A 792 5.59 15.91 -90.66
N ALA A 793 5.92 17.19 -90.42
CA ALA A 793 5.64 17.85 -89.15
C ALA A 793 4.13 18.01 -88.90
N ASP A 794 3.37 18.42 -89.94
CA ASP A 794 1.92 18.55 -89.87
C ASP A 794 1.24 17.19 -89.63
N GLU A 795 1.69 16.11 -90.28
CA GLU A 795 1.25 14.74 -89.99
C GLU A 795 1.50 14.31 -88.54
N LEU A 796 2.69 14.61 -87.99
CA LEU A 796 3.01 14.29 -86.59
C LEU A 796 2.17 15.10 -85.59
N GLU A 797 1.78 16.33 -85.92
CA GLU A 797 0.86 17.11 -85.09
C GLU A 797 -0.58 16.60 -85.17
N GLU A 798 -1.07 16.18 -86.34
CA GLU A 798 -2.38 15.50 -86.47
C GLU A 798 -2.40 14.15 -85.75
N GLU A 799 -1.34 13.35 -85.84
CA GLU A 799 -1.22 12.08 -85.12
C GLU A 799 -1.27 12.29 -83.59
N LEU A 800 -0.52 13.27 -83.08
CA LEU A 800 -0.60 13.62 -81.66
C LEU A 800 -1.99 14.14 -81.27
N ARG A 801 -2.65 14.93 -82.13
CA ARG A 801 -4.01 15.41 -81.91
C ARG A 801 -5.02 14.27 -81.87
N ALA A 802 -4.88 13.22 -82.69
CA ALA A 802 -5.73 12.04 -82.65
C ALA A 802 -5.51 11.21 -81.35
N ILE A 803 -4.26 11.04 -80.91
CA ILE A 803 -3.90 10.34 -79.67
C ILE A 803 -4.43 11.10 -78.43
N LEU A 804 -4.16 12.41 -78.35
CA LEU A 804 -4.55 13.27 -77.23
C LEU A 804 -6.03 13.74 -77.29
N GLY A 805 -6.68 13.63 -78.45
CA GLY A 805 -8.05 14.09 -78.69
C GLY A 805 -9.12 12.99 -78.78
N GLY A 806 -8.76 11.74 -79.10
CA GLY A 806 -9.71 10.62 -79.29
C GLY A 806 -10.22 9.96 -78.00
N ASP A 807 -11.10 8.96 -78.14
CA ASP A 807 -11.94 8.42 -77.05
C ASP A 807 -11.22 7.47 -76.08
N GLY A 808 -10.23 7.99 -75.33
CA GLY A 808 -9.57 7.37 -74.15
C GLY A 808 -8.69 6.13 -74.40
N SER A 809 -9.04 5.33 -75.38
CA SER A 809 -8.37 4.14 -75.89
C SER A 809 -7.21 4.47 -76.82
N SER A 810 -7.33 5.56 -77.61
CA SER A 810 -6.24 6.08 -78.44
C SER A 810 -5.06 6.59 -77.60
N LEU A 811 -5.34 7.09 -76.39
CA LEU A 811 -4.32 7.49 -75.44
C LEU A 811 -3.83 6.26 -74.65
N SER A 812 -2.72 5.69 -75.11
CA SER A 812 -1.98 4.63 -74.40
C SER A 812 -0.49 4.99 -74.36
N THR A 813 0.25 4.41 -73.41
CA THR A 813 1.72 4.55 -73.36
C THR A 813 2.35 4.06 -74.66
N ALA A 814 1.93 2.91 -75.18
CA ALA A 814 2.40 2.35 -76.45
C ALA A 814 2.22 3.32 -77.64
N ASN A 815 1.07 3.99 -77.75
CA ASN A 815 0.83 4.95 -78.84
C ASN A 815 1.66 6.24 -78.67
N VAL A 816 1.85 6.71 -77.43
CA VAL A 816 2.71 7.86 -77.14
C VAL A 816 4.19 7.53 -77.36
N ASP A 817 4.63 6.31 -77.01
CA ASP A 817 5.99 5.84 -77.26
C ASP A 817 6.28 5.66 -78.75
N ALA A 818 5.32 5.12 -79.52
CA ALA A 818 5.41 5.04 -80.97
C ALA A 818 5.51 6.45 -81.61
N TRP A 819 4.67 7.39 -81.17
CA TRP A 819 4.74 8.78 -81.60
C TRP A 819 6.08 9.44 -81.23
N ASN A 820 6.56 9.24 -79.99
CA ASN A 820 7.85 9.76 -79.52
C ASN A 820 9.02 9.25 -80.37
N GLN A 821 9.03 7.96 -80.73
CA GLN A 821 10.04 7.35 -81.60
C GLN A 821 10.00 7.96 -83.01
N ARG A 822 8.79 8.09 -83.59
CA ARG A 822 8.59 8.69 -84.91
C ARG A 822 9.03 10.16 -84.94
N ALA A 823 8.68 10.93 -83.90
CA ALA A 823 9.10 12.32 -83.72
C ALA A 823 10.62 12.46 -83.48
N ALA A 824 11.26 11.54 -82.75
CA ALA A 824 12.72 11.52 -82.61
C ALA A 824 13.42 11.26 -83.96
N GLY A 825 12.95 10.30 -84.75
CA GLY A 825 13.44 10.04 -86.11
C GLY A 825 13.21 11.18 -87.09
N TYR A 826 12.16 11.99 -86.88
CA TYR A 826 11.96 13.27 -87.58
C TYR A 826 13.00 14.32 -87.14
N VAL A 827 13.23 14.50 -85.84
CA VAL A 827 14.20 15.49 -85.32
C VAL A 827 15.64 15.19 -85.76
N THR A 828 16.06 13.92 -85.81
CA THR A 828 17.38 13.56 -86.37
C THR A 828 17.52 14.01 -87.83
N ARG A 829 16.52 13.74 -88.67
CA ARG A 829 16.52 14.19 -90.08
C ARG A 829 16.45 15.71 -90.22
N LEU A 830 15.76 16.41 -89.32
CA LEU A 830 15.75 17.87 -89.25
C LEU A 830 17.15 18.44 -88.95
N ILE A 831 17.89 17.81 -88.04
CA ILE A 831 19.27 18.19 -87.69
C ILE A 831 20.24 17.87 -88.84
N GLU A 832 20.06 16.74 -89.52
CA GLU A 832 20.87 16.36 -90.68
C GLU A 832 20.65 17.30 -91.88
N ALA A 833 19.40 17.66 -92.17
CA ALA A 833 19.06 18.64 -93.21
C ALA A 833 19.60 20.05 -92.93
N ALA A 834 19.92 20.38 -91.67
CA ALA A 834 20.49 21.66 -91.27
C ALA A 834 22.03 21.73 -91.34
N ARG A 835 22.73 20.63 -91.66
CA ARG A 835 24.21 20.61 -91.78
C ARG A 835 24.67 20.96 -93.21
N PRO A 836 25.54 21.97 -93.41
CA PRO A 836 26.25 22.14 -94.68
C PRO A 836 27.34 21.05 -94.84
N PRO A 837 27.72 20.68 -96.07
CA PRO A 837 28.65 19.58 -96.33
C PRO A 837 30.09 19.90 -95.90
N SER A 838 30.75 18.92 -95.28
CA SER A 838 32.12 19.03 -94.76
C SER A 838 33.19 18.79 -95.84
N VAL A 839 34.20 19.65 -95.87
CA VAL A 839 35.40 19.50 -96.72
C VAL A 839 36.45 18.66 -95.99
N ARG A 840 37.09 17.70 -96.69
CA ARG A 840 38.17 16.85 -96.16
C ARG A 840 39.53 17.58 -96.11
N PRO A 841 40.35 17.37 -95.06
CA PRO A 841 41.80 17.64 -95.10
C PRO A 841 42.62 16.44 -95.64
N PRO A 842 43.85 16.65 -96.18
CA PRO A 842 44.77 15.59 -96.60
C PRO A 842 45.63 15.02 -95.44
N PRO A 843 46.27 13.85 -95.62
CA PRO A 843 47.03 13.15 -94.56
C PRO A 843 48.47 13.69 -94.36
N PRO A 844 49.13 13.35 -93.22
CA PRO A 844 50.41 13.95 -92.82
C PRO A 844 51.65 13.20 -93.33
N GLU A 845 52.75 13.94 -93.50
CA GLU A 845 54.13 13.42 -93.57
C GLU A 845 54.95 13.84 -92.33
N ALA A 846 56.12 13.22 -92.18
CA ALA A 846 56.80 12.96 -90.90
C ALA A 846 57.38 14.16 -90.10
N GLU A 847 57.47 13.88 -88.79
CA GLU A 847 58.44 14.31 -87.76
C GLU A 847 59.90 14.62 -88.22
N PRO A 848 60.80 15.16 -87.34
CA PRO A 848 60.71 15.33 -85.86
C PRO A 848 61.18 16.70 -85.30
N GLY A 849 61.02 16.92 -83.98
CA GLY A 849 62.03 17.69 -83.24
C GLY A 849 61.65 18.42 -81.94
N ILE A 850 61.90 17.77 -80.80
CA ILE A 850 62.49 18.35 -79.56
C ILE A 850 61.71 19.49 -78.83
N ASP A 851 60.98 19.05 -77.81
CA ASP A 851 60.95 19.47 -76.39
C ASP A 851 61.63 20.79 -75.89
N ARG A 852 61.14 21.27 -74.74
CA ARG A 852 61.41 22.49 -73.94
C ARG A 852 60.46 23.68 -74.23
N GLY A 853 59.85 24.34 -73.25
CA GLY A 853 59.78 24.05 -71.81
C GLY A 853 59.33 25.26 -70.98
N ALA A 854 58.54 24.99 -69.92
CA ALA A 854 58.31 25.80 -68.70
C ALA A 854 57.92 27.31 -68.75
N SER A 855 56.91 27.65 -67.92
CA SER A 855 56.77 28.92 -67.15
C SER A 855 56.54 30.24 -67.94
N ASP A 856 55.84 31.26 -67.43
CA ASP A 856 55.00 31.37 -66.22
C ASP A 856 54.00 32.54 -66.34
N ASP A 857 53.11 32.62 -65.35
CA ASP A 857 52.48 33.83 -64.81
C ASP A 857 51.57 34.77 -65.66
N ALA A 858 50.30 34.80 -65.21
CA ALA A 858 49.73 35.93 -64.43
C ALA A 858 48.51 36.71 -65.00
N ARG A 859 47.39 36.51 -64.28
CA ARG A 859 46.35 37.49 -63.86
C ARG A 859 45.40 38.09 -64.92
N GLY A 860 44.09 37.99 -64.62
CA GLY A 860 43.16 39.06 -65.02
C GLY A 860 41.65 38.80 -65.04
N GLN A 861 41.02 38.46 -63.91
CA GLN A 861 39.61 38.77 -63.56
C GLN A 861 38.43 38.46 -64.53
N GLY A 862 37.46 37.67 -64.02
CA GLY A 862 36.06 38.13 -63.96
C GLY A 862 34.96 37.29 -64.63
N ILE A 863 34.10 36.64 -63.80
CA ILE A 863 32.61 36.80 -63.77
C ILE A 863 31.89 36.60 -65.14
N GLU A 864 30.99 35.64 -65.42
CA GLU A 864 29.99 34.87 -64.62
C GLU A 864 29.39 33.71 -65.51
N GLN A 865 28.44 32.81 -65.15
CA GLN A 865 27.61 32.57 -63.94
C GLN A 865 27.26 31.05 -63.69
N SER A 866 25.98 30.65 -63.81
CA SER A 866 25.28 29.47 -63.24
C SER A 866 24.62 28.57 -64.31
N GLY A 867 24.14 27.34 -64.02
CA GLY A 867 24.22 26.52 -62.81
C GLY A 867 23.11 25.48 -62.68
N ALA A 868 23.36 24.40 -61.92
CA ALA A 868 22.37 23.46 -61.39
C ALA A 868 22.92 22.85 -60.09
N ALA A 869 22.13 22.82 -59.01
CA ALA A 869 22.64 22.53 -57.67
C ALA A 869 22.59 21.03 -57.31
N HIS A 870 23.74 20.44 -57.00
CA HIS A 870 23.81 19.17 -56.27
C HIS A 870 23.58 19.41 -54.77
N VAL A 871 22.60 18.74 -54.18
CA VAL A 871 22.46 18.64 -52.72
C VAL A 871 23.28 17.44 -52.24
N ALA A 872 24.39 17.70 -51.55
CA ALA A 872 25.23 16.66 -50.98
C ALA A 872 24.55 15.99 -49.77
N ALA A 873 24.68 14.66 -49.63
CA ALA A 873 24.16 13.93 -48.48
C ALA A 873 24.93 14.30 -47.19
N LEU A 874 24.20 14.57 -46.12
CA LEU A 874 24.73 15.09 -44.86
C LEU A 874 25.41 13.98 -44.02
N TYR A 875 24.89 12.75 -44.11
CA TYR A 875 25.45 11.53 -43.55
C TYR A 875 24.78 10.31 -44.20
N THR A 876 25.52 9.23 -44.45
CA THR A 876 25.02 7.97 -45.02
C THR A 876 25.81 6.79 -44.46
N GLN A 877 25.13 5.74 -44.01
CA GLN A 877 25.70 4.48 -43.51
C GLN A 877 24.70 3.34 -43.76
N LYS A 878 25.18 2.14 -44.13
CA LYS A 878 24.38 0.91 -44.08
C LYS A 878 24.48 0.31 -42.69
N VAL A 879 23.37 -0.16 -42.13
CA VAL A 879 23.24 -0.69 -40.76
C VAL A 879 22.37 -1.93 -40.82
N ASP A 880 22.78 -2.99 -40.14
CA ASP A 880 21.95 -4.19 -39.94
C ASP A 880 20.82 -3.86 -38.95
N LEU A 881 19.58 -4.17 -39.32
CA LEU A 881 18.40 -3.92 -38.49
C LEU A 881 18.26 -4.91 -37.32
N GLY A 882 18.98 -6.04 -37.35
CA GLY A 882 19.04 -7.01 -36.26
C GLY A 882 19.97 -6.61 -35.10
N ASP A 883 20.90 -5.67 -35.33
CA ASP A 883 21.86 -5.21 -34.32
C ASP A 883 21.43 -3.88 -33.68
N GLY A 884 20.92 -3.97 -32.45
CA GLY A 884 20.45 -2.83 -31.67
C GLY A 884 21.57 -1.85 -31.26
N ASP A 885 22.81 -2.31 -31.13
CA ASP A 885 23.94 -1.45 -30.79
C ASP A 885 24.41 -0.68 -32.04
N ALA A 886 24.49 -1.33 -33.19
CA ALA A 886 24.79 -0.67 -34.47
C ALA A 886 23.74 0.39 -34.86
N LEU A 887 22.45 0.10 -34.63
CA LEU A 887 21.36 1.08 -34.76
C LEU A 887 21.53 2.27 -33.81
N THR A 888 21.96 2.03 -32.57
CA THR A 888 22.17 3.08 -31.56
C THR A 888 23.36 3.97 -31.94
N GLU A 889 24.49 3.40 -32.37
CA GLU A 889 25.65 4.15 -32.85
C GLU A 889 25.32 5.03 -34.06
N PHE A 890 24.57 4.51 -35.03
CA PHE A 890 24.09 5.27 -36.19
C PHE A 890 23.31 6.52 -35.77
N TRP A 891 22.35 6.39 -34.85
CA TRP A 891 21.56 7.53 -34.37
C TRP A 891 22.41 8.55 -33.58
N VAL A 892 23.41 8.11 -32.83
CA VAL A 892 24.36 8.99 -32.14
C VAL A 892 25.20 9.78 -33.15
N ALA A 893 25.76 9.13 -34.17
CA ALA A 893 26.57 9.76 -35.21
C ALA A 893 25.75 10.73 -36.07
N ALA A 894 24.55 10.33 -36.51
CA ALA A 894 23.62 11.18 -37.25
C ALA A 894 23.22 12.42 -36.43
N ARG A 895 22.92 12.26 -35.13
CA ARG A 895 22.58 13.38 -34.23
C ARG A 895 23.75 14.35 -34.04
N ALA A 896 24.99 13.86 -34.00
CA ALA A 896 26.18 14.72 -33.94
C ALA A 896 26.33 15.57 -35.21
N LYS A 897 26.17 14.97 -36.40
CA LYS A 897 26.21 15.67 -37.70
C LYS A 897 25.05 16.66 -37.89
N LEU A 898 23.85 16.32 -37.42
CA LEU A 898 22.72 17.25 -37.42
C LEU A 898 23.00 18.49 -36.54
N LYS A 899 23.56 18.29 -35.33
CA LYS A 899 23.95 19.41 -34.45
C LYS A 899 24.99 20.33 -35.07
N SER A 900 25.94 19.82 -35.86
CA SER A 900 26.96 20.66 -36.51
C SER A 900 26.45 21.47 -37.71
N THR A 901 25.22 21.21 -38.21
CA THR A 901 24.73 21.79 -39.48
C THR A 901 23.69 22.92 -39.29
N GLY A 902 23.35 23.28 -38.05
CA GLY A 902 22.52 24.44 -37.74
C GLY A 902 21.00 24.21 -37.91
N LYS A 903 20.24 25.31 -38.04
CA LYS A 903 18.77 25.26 -38.15
C LYS A 903 18.34 25.10 -39.62
N GLY A 904 17.69 23.99 -39.94
CA GLY A 904 17.06 23.73 -41.24
C GLY A 904 16.23 22.44 -41.20
N HIS A 905 15.44 22.19 -42.25
CA HIS A 905 14.75 20.91 -42.42
C HIS A 905 15.69 19.89 -43.08
N VAL A 906 15.79 18.69 -42.49
CA VAL A 906 16.57 17.58 -43.04
C VAL A 906 15.61 16.43 -43.37
N THR A 907 15.71 15.91 -44.59
CA THR A 907 14.92 14.77 -45.05
C THR A 907 15.68 13.48 -44.77
N LEU A 908 15.14 12.62 -43.90
CA LEU A 908 15.66 11.27 -43.69
C LEU A 908 15.14 10.35 -44.80
N ARG A 909 16.03 9.62 -45.47
CA ARG A 909 15.67 8.58 -46.43
C ARG A 909 16.24 7.24 -45.94
N ILE A 910 15.37 6.38 -45.43
CA ILE A 910 15.71 4.99 -45.12
C ILE A 910 15.42 4.18 -46.39
N VAL A 911 16.36 3.32 -46.78
CA VAL A 911 16.17 2.29 -47.81
C VAL A 911 16.44 0.97 -47.11
N VAL A 912 15.41 0.13 -47.02
CA VAL A 912 15.57 -1.26 -46.58
C VAL A 912 15.82 -2.06 -47.85
N GLU A 913 16.98 -2.68 -47.92
CA GLU A 913 17.30 -3.70 -48.92
C GLU A 913 17.01 -5.05 -48.25
N GLU A 914 16.06 -5.80 -48.81
CA GLU A 914 15.85 -7.21 -48.45
C GLU A 914 16.82 -8.05 -49.31
N ASP A 915 17.70 -8.81 -48.66
CA ASP A 915 18.61 -9.80 -49.29
C ASP A 915 17.91 -11.16 -49.50
#